data_AF-A0AAE9ZES6-F1
#
_entry.id   AF-A0AAE9ZES6-F1
#
_cell.length_a   1.000
_cell.length_b   1.000
_cell.length_c   1.000
_cell.angle_alpha   90.00
_cell.angle_beta   90.00
_cell.angle_gamma   90.00
#
_symmetry.space_group_name_H-M   'P 1'
#
loop_
_entity.id
_entity.type
_entity.pdbx_description
1 polymer ?
#
loop_
_entity_poly.entity_id
_entity_poly.type
_entity_poly.pdbx_seq_one_letter_code
_entity_poly.pdbx_strand_id
1 'polypeptide(L)'
;MDTVNLASSAQHSVIDSQHLDVKGSFDGKAVSLAPTPDIGGREQVTESGARTMRDRFIELVNSPNIGDDIPMEIVESFMSDTSSNVGITKARAIAAEVIKANGTIDAAKLDTAISQLESDVVNPKQSQRMAAMLTQFKSTETLQTGLTDICKDTAPNDGAKQVIRETLGLGTNVDVDKADARRAALTAFMCDLRQGSVGSCFGTSTALIVKHQNQTQLMTDMKSLLENASLTRGGVETPINMSVSSKSLETKVTIDANGQVTKMDGKDLDEAVSLMDNPSFKNAMKASGIASEEQLQKVKDAITALNTEAAETIEISAEKILQQVLRTKYDISAEQLAQVKSDLAQNNDIEESLLEKAQNYAKAWTSGHSLASAETDNRLQRAWEYTISSMGEHGTAEELANNNFYKMMFGSVDTTDKLSLNAKAAALKDNYDIELSDTFTEQGISEALVSQIQAKVKQHVHVLYNADYQAGDALADDGNSDRGGFQMHFSPSGDGISDLTPVTNKQQYKEMMQSIIDTAVNELKENATYSEDVNAKSYISQLGADLKSYAGHDDFTTFSQAKLKSTAPESKQDNYEPWGIKSGANTRITMQRYFELEAEPTKATLGDTDQGATLDSLTFIVNTLRSMNDESALENKVAANENFSVPIQTGHHAFLLKLTPELMSAVGSDDDIADWMADTFGDGYDFGADDFDNYGTGTKEEMLTHTRTILAKLPDLTDDFKRTVSEEALRRVGLEDADEDSLNFHDVVIDNIMAVMNEYFHDYSSTHSESGQLTVSQLSNSDHLASDLLDDAIWQSRDDLGDMIPDENTVIVADTNWGNGDNHKQFGYSVSPHTGAVKFVQVDEQGQISTKEADKWFSESTSILTDISQYS
;
A
#
# COMPACT_ATOMS: atom_id res chain seq x y z
N MET A 1 16.11 -12.71 -10.37
CA MET A 1 16.09 -11.69 -11.44
C MET A 1 17.15 -10.64 -11.13
N ASP A 2 17.16 -10.07 -9.93
CA ASP A 2 18.24 -9.17 -9.46
C ASP A 2 19.63 -9.82 -9.52
N THR A 3 19.75 -11.12 -9.24
CA THR A 3 20.98 -11.91 -9.41
C THR A 3 21.54 -11.87 -10.85
N VAL A 4 20.68 -11.80 -11.87
CA VAL A 4 21.09 -11.75 -13.30
C VAL A 4 21.65 -10.38 -13.67
N ASN A 5 21.06 -9.31 -13.14
CA ASN A 5 21.53 -7.94 -13.37
C ASN A 5 22.80 -7.62 -12.57
N LEU A 6 22.96 -8.18 -11.36
CA LEU A 6 24.12 -7.95 -10.51
C LEU A 6 25.39 -8.66 -11.02
N ALA A 7 25.28 -9.92 -11.46
CA ALA A 7 26.43 -10.68 -11.94
C ALA A 7 27.06 -10.11 -13.22
N SER A 8 26.27 -9.48 -14.10
CA SER A 8 26.79 -8.86 -15.33
C SER A 8 27.59 -7.59 -15.06
N SER A 9 27.21 -6.84 -14.02
CA SER A 9 27.91 -5.63 -13.59
C SER A 9 29.32 -5.96 -13.08
N ALA A 10 29.44 -7.09 -12.35
CA ALA A 10 30.73 -7.61 -11.91
C ALA A 10 31.60 -8.11 -13.09
N GLN A 11 31.03 -8.84 -14.06
CA GLN A 11 31.78 -9.31 -15.24
C GLN A 11 32.23 -8.18 -16.18
N HIS A 12 31.43 -7.11 -16.37
CA HIS A 12 31.85 -5.98 -17.20
C HIS A 12 32.97 -5.15 -16.59
N SER A 13 33.02 -5.00 -15.26
CA SER A 13 34.14 -4.29 -14.59
C SER A 13 35.50 -4.98 -14.78
N VAL A 14 35.52 -6.30 -15.01
CA VAL A 14 36.73 -7.07 -15.30
C VAL A 14 37.18 -6.87 -16.76
N ILE A 15 36.25 -6.68 -17.70
CA ILE A 15 36.52 -6.50 -19.14
C ILE A 15 36.98 -5.07 -19.46
N ASP A 16 36.45 -4.05 -18.78
CA ASP A 16 36.84 -2.64 -19.00
C ASP A 16 38.26 -2.29 -18.51
N SER A 17 38.92 -3.19 -17.77
CA SER A 17 40.31 -3.02 -17.34
C SER A 17 41.37 -3.28 -18.43
N GLN A 18 40.97 -3.67 -19.64
CA GLN A 18 41.91 -4.08 -20.72
C GLN A 18 41.94 -3.23 -21.99
N HIS A 19 41.27 -2.07 -22.07
CA HIS A 19 41.41 -1.17 -23.23
C HIS A 19 41.94 0.23 -22.88
N LEU A 20 43.27 0.37 -23.05
CA LEU A 20 43.99 1.64 -23.12
C LEU A 20 43.94 2.26 -24.53
N ASP A 21 43.77 3.57 -24.54
CA ASP A 21 44.20 4.58 -25.53
C ASP A 21 43.75 4.50 -27.00
N VAL A 22 42.80 5.37 -27.38
CA VAL A 22 42.91 6.16 -28.64
C VAL A 22 42.39 7.59 -28.43
N LYS A 23 43.34 8.54 -28.33
CA LYS A 23 43.12 9.98 -28.61
C LYS A 23 43.06 10.22 -30.12
N GLY A 24 42.12 11.04 -30.58
CA GLY A 24 42.15 11.58 -31.95
C GLY A 24 41.07 12.63 -32.23
N SER A 25 41.49 13.90 -32.28
CA SER A 25 40.76 15.09 -32.74
C SER A 25 40.13 14.95 -34.14
N PHE A 26 39.05 15.69 -34.44
CA PHE A 26 39.04 16.77 -35.44
C PHE A 26 37.64 17.44 -35.59
N ASP A 27 37.64 18.75 -35.38
CA ASP A 27 36.98 19.85 -36.10
C ASP A 27 35.50 19.84 -36.49
N GLY A 28 34.89 21.00 -36.22
CA GLY A 28 33.48 21.28 -36.46
C GLY A 28 33.13 21.80 -37.85
N LYS A 29 31.83 21.99 -38.04
CA LYS A 29 31.21 23.01 -38.89
C LYS A 29 29.73 23.17 -38.56
N ALA A 30 29.29 24.42 -38.55
CA ALA A 30 27.93 24.86 -38.31
C ALA A 30 27.06 24.77 -39.58
N VAL A 31 25.77 24.47 -39.42
CA VAL A 31 24.72 24.61 -40.44
C VAL A 31 23.41 24.95 -39.70
N SER A 32 23.01 26.22 -39.63
CA SER A 32 22.17 26.98 -40.58
C SER A 32 20.66 26.76 -40.38
N LEU A 33 20.04 27.77 -39.75
CA LEU A 33 18.61 28.06 -39.74
C LEU A 33 18.08 28.37 -41.15
N ALA A 34 16.93 27.79 -41.51
CA ALA A 34 15.98 28.33 -42.50
C ALA A 34 14.64 27.55 -42.42
N PRO A 35 13.53 28.07 -42.96
CA PRO A 35 12.93 29.38 -42.68
C PRO A 35 11.41 29.27 -42.38
N THR A 36 10.90 30.27 -41.66
CA THR A 36 9.47 30.60 -41.57
C THR A 36 8.90 30.92 -42.97
N PRO A 37 7.71 30.43 -43.35
CA PRO A 37 6.97 30.99 -44.48
C PRO A 37 6.12 32.19 -44.06
N ASP A 38 6.22 33.19 -44.92
CA ASP A 38 5.70 34.54 -44.90
C ASP A 38 4.17 34.64 -45.04
N ILE A 39 3.65 35.72 -44.49
CA ILE A 39 2.27 36.17 -44.45
C ILE A 39 2.01 36.96 -45.74
N GLY A 40 0.96 36.61 -46.49
CA GLY A 40 0.49 37.39 -47.63
C GLY A 40 -1.02 37.27 -47.82
N GLY A 41 -1.75 38.33 -47.47
CA GLY A 41 -3.21 38.40 -47.50
C GLY A 41 -3.85 38.96 -48.78
N ARG A 42 -5.16 39.24 -48.62
CA ARG A 42 -6.22 39.75 -49.52
C ARG A 42 -7.17 38.65 -50.04
N GLU A 43 -8.49 38.79 -50.06
CA GLU A 43 -9.44 39.84 -49.66
C GLU A 43 -10.85 39.22 -49.52
N GLN A 44 -11.77 39.97 -48.92
CA GLN A 44 -13.12 39.63 -48.46
C GLN A 44 -14.08 39.00 -49.48
N VAL A 45 -14.91 38.06 -49.02
CA VAL A 45 -16.35 37.94 -49.39
C VAL A 45 -17.16 37.51 -48.16
N THR A 46 -18.33 38.12 -48.01
CA THR A 46 -19.27 38.19 -46.88
C THR A 46 -20.30 37.04 -46.80
N GLU A 47 -20.83 36.84 -45.57
CA GLU A 47 -22.14 36.24 -45.18
C GLU A 47 -22.36 34.73 -45.42
N SER A 48 -23.10 33.95 -44.62
CA SER A 48 -23.81 34.08 -43.33
C SER A 48 -24.27 32.67 -42.89
N GLY A 49 -24.44 32.44 -41.58
CA GLY A 49 -25.33 31.39 -41.05
C GLY A 49 -24.70 30.14 -40.42
N ALA A 50 -24.05 30.27 -39.27
CA ALA A 50 -23.78 29.14 -38.37
C ALA A 50 -24.99 28.93 -37.43
N ARG A 51 -25.52 27.70 -37.39
CA ARG A 51 -26.64 27.31 -36.50
C ARG A 51 -26.25 27.48 -35.03
N THR A 52 -27.16 27.97 -34.21
CA THR A 52 -26.91 28.21 -32.78
C THR A 52 -27.30 27.00 -31.94
N MET A 53 -26.70 26.82 -30.74
CA MET A 53 -27.03 25.71 -29.81
C MET A 53 -28.52 25.65 -29.42
N ARG A 54 -29.25 26.76 -29.55
CA ARG A 54 -30.70 26.80 -29.36
C ARG A 54 -31.46 25.99 -30.42
N ASP A 55 -30.95 25.96 -31.66
CA ASP A 55 -31.55 25.22 -32.78
C ASP A 55 -31.37 23.71 -32.59
N ARG A 56 -30.25 23.27 -32.00
CA ARG A 56 -30.02 21.86 -31.61
C ARG A 56 -30.90 21.42 -30.44
N PHE A 57 -31.18 22.33 -29.50
CA PHE A 57 -32.04 22.04 -28.34
C PHE A 57 -33.52 21.89 -28.74
N ILE A 58 -34.00 22.66 -29.72
CA ILE A 58 -35.38 22.56 -30.24
C ILE A 58 -35.57 21.34 -31.15
N GLU A 59 -34.53 20.88 -31.86
CA GLU A 59 -34.51 19.62 -32.62
C GLU A 59 -34.57 18.39 -31.70
N LEU A 60 -33.94 18.45 -30.53
CA LEU A 60 -33.94 17.37 -29.53
C LEU A 60 -35.30 17.24 -28.82
N VAL A 61 -35.97 18.36 -28.55
CA VAL A 61 -37.25 18.40 -27.80
C VAL A 61 -38.46 18.03 -28.68
N ASN A 62 -38.34 18.04 -30.02
CA ASN A 62 -39.47 17.78 -30.93
C ASN A 62 -39.30 16.53 -31.82
N SER A 63 -38.38 15.62 -31.51
CA SER A 63 -38.24 14.35 -32.25
C SER A 63 -39.32 13.35 -31.80
N PRO A 64 -40.19 12.84 -32.71
CA PRO A 64 -41.39 12.09 -32.32
C PRO A 64 -41.17 10.58 -32.09
N ASN A 65 -39.95 10.12 -31.84
CA ASN A 65 -39.66 8.71 -31.52
C ASN A 65 -38.46 8.61 -30.56
N ILE A 66 -38.66 8.81 -29.26
CA ILE A 66 -37.79 8.26 -28.21
C ILE A 66 -38.66 7.97 -26.97
N GLY A 67 -38.83 6.68 -26.72
CA GLY A 67 -39.42 6.01 -25.57
C GLY A 67 -39.11 4.54 -25.81
N ASP A 68 -38.51 3.90 -24.82
CA ASP A 68 -37.92 2.55 -24.79
C ASP A 68 -36.37 2.54 -24.89
N ASP A 69 -35.79 2.47 -23.70
CA ASP A 69 -34.55 1.80 -23.27
C ASP A 69 -33.28 1.91 -24.14
N ILE A 70 -32.26 2.62 -23.61
CA ILE A 70 -30.99 2.01 -23.19
C ILE A 70 -30.45 2.79 -21.98
N PRO A 71 -30.18 2.14 -20.83
CA PRO A 71 -29.40 2.73 -19.74
C PRO A 71 -27.97 2.99 -20.22
N MET A 72 -27.42 4.18 -19.98
CA MET A 72 -25.96 4.29 -19.89
C MET A 72 -25.53 3.61 -18.59
N GLU A 73 -25.40 2.28 -18.62
CA GLU A 73 -24.45 1.59 -17.76
C GLU A 73 -23.07 2.07 -18.19
N ILE A 74 -22.52 2.97 -17.38
CA ILE A 74 -21.09 3.09 -17.25
C ILE A 74 -20.67 1.75 -16.66
N VAL A 75 -20.22 0.84 -17.52
CA VAL A 75 -19.57 -0.41 -17.11
C VAL A 75 -18.31 0.01 -16.34
N GLU A 76 -18.44 0.08 -15.03
CA GLU A 76 -17.34 0.24 -14.08
C GLU A 76 -16.42 -0.97 -14.24
N SER A 77 -15.33 -0.81 -14.98
CA SER A 77 -14.46 -1.93 -15.27
C SER A 77 -13.74 -2.37 -13.98
N PHE A 78 -14.12 -3.53 -13.46
CA PHE A 78 -13.43 -4.26 -12.39
C PHE A 78 -11.93 -4.53 -12.66
N MET A 79 -11.45 -4.29 -13.89
CA MET A 79 -10.09 -4.65 -14.32
C MET A 79 -9.00 -3.64 -13.96
N SER A 80 -9.32 -2.48 -13.42
CA SER A 80 -8.33 -1.57 -12.83
C SER A 80 -9.05 -0.66 -11.87
N ASP A 81 -8.31 -0.07 -10.94
CA ASP A 81 -8.70 1.11 -10.17
C ASP A 81 -9.00 2.27 -11.14
N THR A 82 -10.10 2.20 -11.89
CA THR A 82 -10.42 3.07 -13.04
C THR A 82 -10.43 4.52 -12.63
N SER A 83 -10.89 4.79 -11.42
CA SER A 83 -10.94 6.11 -10.84
C SER A 83 -9.56 6.65 -10.44
N SER A 84 -8.65 5.80 -9.92
CA SER A 84 -7.28 6.21 -9.61
C SER A 84 -6.48 6.42 -10.88
N ASN A 85 -6.66 5.58 -11.91
CA ASN A 85 -6.05 5.79 -13.22
C ASN A 85 -6.57 7.07 -13.89
N VAL A 86 -7.89 7.27 -13.95
CA VAL A 86 -8.47 8.49 -14.53
C VAL A 86 -7.95 9.72 -13.80
N GLY A 87 -7.84 9.67 -12.47
CA GLY A 87 -7.22 10.71 -11.66
C GLY A 87 -5.77 10.98 -12.01
N ILE A 88 -4.92 9.94 -12.02
CA ILE A 88 -3.50 10.04 -12.34
C ILE A 88 -3.30 10.57 -13.77
N THR A 89 -4.03 10.04 -14.74
CA THR A 89 -3.96 10.46 -16.14
C THR A 89 -4.38 11.92 -16.29
N LYS A 90 -5.44 12.34 -15.61
CA LYS A 90 -5.88 13.75 -15.57
C LYS A 90 -4.83 14.64 -14.91
N ALA A 91 -4.24 14.22 -13.78
CA ALA A 91 -3.17 14.93 -13.11
C ALA A 91 -1.92 15.10 -14.01
N ARG A 92 -1.52 14.05 -14.74
CA ARG A 92 -0.41 14.11 -15.70
C ARG A 92 -0.68 15.12 -16.81
N ALA A 93 -1.89 15.11 -17.38
CA ALA A 93 -2.29 16.04 -18.43
C ALA A 93 -2.27 17.49 -17.94
N ILE A 94 -2.84 17.75 -16.76
CA ILE A 94 -2.83 19.09 -16.14
C ILE A 94 -1.39 19.54 -15.86
N ALA A 95 -0.55 18.68 -15.28
CA ALA A 95 0.84 19.04 -15.00
C ALA A 95 1.62 19.36 -16.28
N ALA A 96 1.38 18.62 -17.38
CA ALA A 96 1.97 18.88 -18.68
C ALA A 96 1.54 20.22 -19.29
N GLU A 97 0.29 20.65 -19.06
CA GLU A 97 -0.22 21.96 -19.50
C GLU A 97 0.26 23.12 -18.63
N VAL A 98 0.26 22.94 -17.30
CA VAL A 98 0.62 23.97 -16.32
C VAL A 98 2.12 24.21 -16.29
N ILE A 99 2.95 23.18 -16.53
CA ILE A 99 4.41 23.32 -16.56
C ILE A 99 4.91 23.39 -18.01
N LYS A 100 5.35 24.59 -18.40
CA LYS A 100 5.93 24.87 -19.72
C LYS A 100 7.18 24.04 -19.95
N ALA A 101 7.58 23.90 -21.22
CA ALA A 101 8.79 23.19 -21.61
C ALA A 101 10.09 23.76 -20.98
N ASN A 102 10.10 25.04 -20.57
CA ASN A 102 11.23 25.63 -19.84
C ASN A 102 11.18 25.40 -18.31
N GLY A 103 10.19 24.64 -17.82
CA GLY A 103 9.98 24.34 -16.40
C GLY A 103 9.27 25.44 -15.60
N THR A 104 8.79 26.52 -16.22
CA THR A 104 8.05 27.59 -15.53
C THR A 104 6.54 27.31 -15.50
N ILE A 105 5.86 27.83 -14.47
CA ILE A 105 4.41 27.71 -14.30
C ILE A 105 3.68 28.63 -15.30
N ASP A 106 2.65 28.10 -15.95
CA ASP A 106 1.69 28.86 -16.74
C ASP A 106 0.44 29.16 -15.90
N ALA A 107 0.39 30.37 -15.32
CA ALA A 107 -0.71 30.80 -14.46
C ALA A 107 -2.09 30.78 -15.16
N ALA A 108 -2.15 31.09 -16.46
CA ALA A 108 -3.41 31.07 -17.20
C ALA A 108 -3.93 29.65 -17.41
N LYS A 109 -3.02 28.70 -17.64
CA LYS A 109 -3.37 27.27 -17.71
C LYS A 109 -3.75 26.69 -16.36
N LEU A 110 -3.10 27.13 -15.28
CA LEU A 110 -3.48 26.76 -13.92
C LEU A 110 -4.93 27.20 -13.61
N ASP A 111 -5.30 28.44 -13.96
CA ASP A 111 -6.67 28.94 -13.79
C ASP A 111 -7.67 28.13 -14.61
N THR A 112 -7.31 27.80 -15.85
CA THR A 112 -8.15 26.99 -16.73
C THR A 112 -8.36 25.59 -16.16
N ALA A 113 -7.30 24.95 -15.64
CA ALA A 113 -7.37 23.61 -15.05
C ALA A 113 -8.26 23.59 -13.80
N ILE A 114 -8.14 24.58 -12.91
CA ILE A 114 -9.00 24.69 -11.72
C ILE A 114 -10.48 24.77 -12.14
N SER A 115 -10.84 25.68 -13.04
CA SER A 115 -12.23 25.82 -13.49
C SER A 115 -12.78 24.59 -14.21
N GLN A 116 -11.94 23.85 -14.95
CA GLN A 116 -12.34 22.59 -15.59
C GLN A 116 -12.61 21.49 -14.55
N LEU A 117 -11.78 21.40 -13.52
CA LEU A 117 -11.96 20.43 -12.44
C LEU A 117 -13.22 20.73 -11.60
N GLU A 118 -13.49 22.00 -11.29
CA GLU A 118 -14.70 22.42 -10.56
C GLU A 118 -16.01 22.14 -11.34
N SER A 119 -15.93 22.03 -12.67
CA SER A 119 -17.07 21.78 -13.55
C SER A 119 -17.13 20.33 -14.08
N ASP A 120 -16.28 19.44 -13.59
CA ASP A 120 -16.27 18.04 -14.00
C ASP A 120 -17.48 17.30 -13.45
N VAL A 121 -18.33 16.82 -14.36
CA VAL A 121 -19.53 16.03 -14.04
C VAL A 121 -19.27 14.53 -14.07
N VAL A 122 -18.14 14.09 -14.63
CA VAL A 122 -17.83 12.66 -14.77
C VAL A 122 -17.22 12.11 -13.49
N ASN A 123 -16.29 12.83 -12.87
CA ASN A 123 -15.66 12.45 -11.60
C ASN A 123 -15.61 13.62 -10.61
N PRO A 124 -16.79 14.12 -10.15
CA PRO A 124 -16.90 15.38 -9.45
C PRO A 124 -16.10 15.41 -8.14
N LYS A 125 -16.17 14.37 -7.29
CA LYS A 125 -15.49 14.34 -5.98
C LYS A 125 -13.96 14.43 -6.12
N GLN A 126 -13.37 13.58 -6.96
CA GLN A 126 -11.93 13.56 -7.19
C GLN A 126 -11.45 14.86 -7.84
N SER A 127 -12.18 15.36 -8.85
CA SER A 127 -11.82 16.62 -9.52
C SER A 127 -11.93 17.82 -8.57
N GLN A 128 -12.94 17.87 -7.69
CA GLN A 128 -13.06 18.90 -6.66
C GLN A 128 -11.87 18.89 -5.69
N ARG A 129 -11.40 17.71 -5.25
CA ARG A 129 -10.18 17.61 -4.42
C ARG A 129 -8.96 18.16 -5.15
N MET A 130 -8.75 17.76 -6.41
CA MET A 130 -7.64 18.30 -7.23
C MET A 130 -7.75 19.83 -7.40
N ALA A 131 -8.96 20.35 -7.62
CA ALA A 131 -9.21 21.79 -7.74
C ALA A 131 -8.86 22.54 -6.45
N ALA A 132 -9.24 21.98 -5.29
CA ALA A 132 -8.89 22.54 -3.98
C ALA A 132 -7.37 22.59 -3.79
N MET A 133 -6.67 21.49 -4.10
CA MET A 133 -5.20 21.44 -4.01
C MET A 133 -4.53 22.46 -4.95
N LEU A 134 -4.98 22.56 -6.20
CA LEU A 134 -4.45 23.54 -7.16
C LEU A 134 -4.78 24.99 -6.78
N THR A 135 -5.93 25.22 -6.17
CA THR A 135 -6.32 26.54 -5.64
C THR A 135 -5.40 26.95 -4.48
N GLN A 136 -5.10 26.02 -3.57
CA GLN A 136 -4.13 26.24 -2.49
C GLN A 136 -2.71 26.47 -3.05
N PHE A 137 -2.29 25.68 -4.03
CA PHE A 137 -1.02 25.87 -4.73
C PHE A 137 -0.93 27.26 -5.38
N LYS A 138 -2.01 27.69 -6.05
CA LYS A 138 -2.10 29.01 -6.68
C LYS A 138 -2.04 30.16 -5.68
N SER A 139 -2.65 30.01 -4.50
CA SER A 139 -2.68 31.07 -3.48
C SER A 139 -1.42 31.13 -2.61
N THR A 140 -0.55 30.12 -2.68
CA THR A 140 0.61 29.98 -1.78
C THR A 140 1.94 30.14 -2.51
N GLU A 141 2.63 31.26 -2.30
CA GLU A 141 3.92 31.57 -2.95
C GLU A 141 5.03 30.57 -2.60
N THR A 142 5.06 30.05 -1.37
CA THR A 142 6.06 29.06 -0.94
C THR A 142 5.91 27.74 -1.69
N LEU A 143 4.68 27.29 -2.00
CA LEU A 143 4.45 26.09 -2.78
C LEU A 143 4.90 26.24 -4.23
N GLN A 144 4.61 27.39 -4.85
CA GLN A 144 5.07 27.69 -6.20
C GLN A 144 6.59 27.77 -6.27
N THR A 145 7.20 28.45 -5.29
CA THR A 145 8.66 28.55 -5.18
C THR A 145 9.27 27.17 -5.01
N GLY A 146 8.74 26.36 -4.08
CA GLY A 146 9.17 24.99 -3.83
C GLY A 146 9.17 24.15 -5.11
N LEU A 147 8.08 24.17 -5.87
CA LEU A 147 8.01 23.47 -7.16
C LEU A 147 9.04 24.01 -8.17
N THR A 148 9.17 25.33 -8.30
CA THR A 148 10.12 25.93 -9.27
C THR A 148 11.59 25.72 -8.89
N ASP A 149 11.88 25.46 -7.62
CA ASP A 149 13.23 25.21 -7.11
C ASP A 149 13.66 23.74 -7.28
N ILE A 150 12.76 22.83 -7.64
CA ILE A 150 13.09 21.45 -8.02
C ILE A 150 13.93 21.46 -9.30
N CYS A 151 15.10 20.82 -9.23
CA CYS A 151 16.09 20.66 -10.31
C CYS A 151 16.40 22.00 -10.99
N LYS A 152 16.44 23.09 -10.20
CA LYS A 152 16.68 24.44 -10.73
C LYS A 152 18.11 24.60 -11.23
N ASP A 153 19.05 24.14 -10.40
CA ASP A 153 20.50 24.30 -10.61
C ASP A 153 21.17 22.98 -11.03
N THR A 154 20.44 21.86 -10.94
CA THR A 154 20.93 20.51 -11.21
C THR A 154 19.99 19.76 -12.16
N ALA A 155 20.51 18.74 -12.84
CA ALA A 155 19.67 17.76 -13.52
C ALA A 155 19.09 16.78 -12.47
N PRO A 156 17.98 16.10 -12.77
CA PRO A 156 17.48 15.04 -11.91
C PRO A 156 18.53 13.95 -11.67
N ASN A 157 18.57 13.42 -10.45
CA ASN A 157 19.46 12.32 -10.08
C ASN A 157 19.19 11.10 -10.95
N ASP A 158 20.23 10.36 -11.36
CA ASP A 158 20.09 9.15 -12.17
C ASP A 158 19.18 8.10 -11.50
N GLY A 159 19.26 7.95 -10.18
CA GLY A 159 18.37 7.08 -9.39
C GLY A 159 16.91 7.52 -9.40
N ALA A 160 16.65 8.82 -9.56
CA ALA A 160 15.29 9.38 -9.62
C ALA A 160 14.70 9.45 -11.04
N LYS A 161 15.52 9.32 -12.09
CA LYS A 161 15.01 9.42 -13.48
C LYS A 161 13.96 8.36 -13.78
N GLN A 162 14.10 7.17 -13.21
CA GLN A 162 13.13 6.09 -13.40
C GLN A 162 11.77 6.46 -12.80
N VAL A 163 11.74 6.96 -11.56
CA VAL A 163 10.47 7.36 -10.91
C VAL A 163 9.78 8.50 -11.65
N ILE A 164 10.55 9.45 -12.21
CA ILE A 164 10.00 10.54 -13.02
C ILE A 164 9.30 9.98 -14.25
N ARG A 165 9.95 9.06 -14.98
CA ARG A 165 9.38 8.44 -16.18
C ARG A 165 8.08 7.74 -15.86
N GLU A 166 8.07 6.90 -14.83
CA GLU A 166 6.90 6.11 -14.47
C GLU A 166 5.77 6.98 -13.94
N THR A 167 6.08 8.02 -13.15
CA THR A 167 5.09 9.00 -12.69
C THR A 167 4.39 9.69 -13.85
N LEU A 168 5.11 9.97 -14.93
CA LEU A 168 4.61 10.67 -16.11
C LEU A 168 4.15 9.74 -17.23
N GLY A 169 4.24 8.41 -17.07
CA GLY A 169 3.91 7.44 -18.12
C GLY A 169 4.85 7.52 -19.35
N LEU A 170 6.09 8.00 -19.16
CA LEU A 170 7.12 8.08 -20.21
C LEU A 170 7.76 6.70 -20.42
N GLY A 171 8.28 6.46 -21.63
CA GLY A 171 9.04 5.24 -21.91
C GLY A 171 10.35 5.18 -21.12
N THR A 172 10.85 3.98 -20.83
CA THR A 172 12.05 3.75 -19.99
C THR A 172 13.33 4.41 -20.49
N ASN A 173 13.41 4.72 -21.78
CA ASN A 173 14.58 5.32 -22.42
C ASN A 173 14.39 6.81 -22.75
N VAL A 174 13.27 7.43 -22.33
CA VAL A 174 13.05 8.86 -22.55
C VAL A 174 13.99 9.63 -21.63
N ASP A 175 14.77 10.56 -22.17
CA ASP A 175 15.55 11.47 -21.35
C ASP A 175 14.61 12.36 -20.55
N VAL A 176 14.89 12.51 -19.26
CA VAL A 176 14.09 13.35 -18.36
C VAL A 176 14.90 14.58 -17.99
N ASP A 177 14.23 15.73 -18.01
CA ASP A 177 14.82 17.00 -17.64
C ASP A 177 14.17 17.60 -16.38
N LYS A 178 14.56 18.84 -16.05
CA LYS A 178 14.00 19.56 -14.90
C LYS A 178 12.53 19.92 -15.05
N ALA A 179 12.02 20.11 -16.27
CA ALA A 179 10.59 20.35 -16.49
C ALA A 179 9.80 19.08 -16.19
N ASP A 180 10.34 17.91 -16.57
CA ASP A 180 9.74 16.62 -16.24
C ASP A 180 9.77 16.33 -14.74
N ALA A 181 10.86 16.64 -14.04
CA ALA A 181 10.90 16.55 -12.57
C ALA A 181 9.80 17.38 -11.90
N ARG A 182 9.55 18.60 -12.38
CA ARG A 182 8.49 19.49 -11.86
C ARG A 182 7.09 18.99 -12.22
N ARG A 183 6.91 18.45 -13.42
CA ARG A 183 5.65 17.79 -13.81
C ARG A 183 5.35 16.59 -12.94
N ALA A 184 6.37 15.77 -12.65
CA ALA A 184 6.22 14.60 -11.79
C ALA A 184 5.82 15.02 -10.36
N ALA A 185 6.50 16.03 -9.80
CA ALA A 185 6.18 16.58 -8.49
C ALA A 185 4.76 17.19 -8.43
N LEU A 186 4.36 17.97 -9.44
CA LEU A 186 3.00 18.52 -9.50
C LEU A 186 1.93 17.44 -9.70
N THR A 187 2.24 16.38 -10.46
CA THR A 187 1.35 15.22 -10.63
C THR A 187 1.16 14.52 -9.27
N ALA A 188 2.25 14.23 -8.54
CA ALA A 188 2.19 13.63 -7.20
C ALA A 188 1.47 14.53 -6.19
N PHE A 189 1.60 15.85 -6.32
CA PHE A 189 0.86 16.81 -5.51
C PHE A 189 -0.64 16.71 -5.74
N MET A 190 -1.13 16.55 -6.96
CA MET A 190 -2.57 16.44 -7.24
C MET A 190 -3.17 15.06 -6.97
N CYS A 191 -2.37 14.00 -7.00
CA CYS A 191 -2.86 12.64 -6.78
C CYS A 191 -3.18 12.38 -5.31
N ASP A 192 -4.25 11.64 -5.05
CA ASP A 192 -4.59 11.18 -3.70
C ASP A 192 -3.57 10.11 -3.25
N LEU A 193 -3.06 10.23 -2.02
CA LEU A 193 -2.25 9.16 -1.43
C LEU A 193 -3.20 8.15 -0.80
N ARG A 194 -3.08 6.89 -1.18
CA ARG A 194 -3.76 5.76 -0.52
C ARG A 194 -2.69 4.79 -0.06
N GLN A 195 -2.97 3.97 0.94
CA GLN A 195 -2.14 2.84 1.32
C GLN A 195 -2.23 1.76 0.24
N GLY A 196 -3.42 1.57 -0.33
CA GLY A 196 -3.68 0.47 -1.26
C GLY A 196 -3.44 -0.89 -0.58
N SER A 197 -3.23 -1.92 -1.39
CA SER A 197 -3.09 -3.29 -0.90
C SER A 197 -1.70 -3.66 -0.37
N VAL A 198 -0.71 -2.76 -0.48
CA VAL A 198 0.71 -3.04 -0.24
C VAL A 198 1.47 -1.88 0.41
N GLY A 199 0.77 -0.84 0.87
CA GLY A 199 1.37 0.27 1.61
C GLY A 199 1.51 -0.06 3.09
N SER A 200 2.47 0.59 3.75
CA SER A 200 2.60 0.56 5.21
C SER A 200 1.62 1.56 5.81
N CYS A 201 0.55 1.12 6.46
CA CYS A 201 -0.44 2.00 7.10
C CYS A 201 0.20 3.12 7.95
N PHE A 202 1.30 2.80 8.64
CA PHE A 202 2.12 3.69 9.45
C PHE A 202 2.88 4.77 8.63
N GLY A 203 3.47 4.39 7.51
CA GLY A 203 4.15 5.32 6.61
C GLY A 203 3.16 6.18 5.83
N THR A 204 2.06 5.57 5.37
CA THR A 204 0.98 6.28 4.68
C THR A 204 0.32 7.32 5.58
N SER A 205 0.07 7.02 6.87
CA SER A 205 -0.55 7.99 7.79
C SER A 205 0.33 9.22 7.99
N THR A 206 1.64 9.03 8.18
CA THR A 206 2.63 10.12 8.26
C THR A 206 2.65 10.94 6.97
N ALA A 207 2.70 10.27 5.82
CA ALA A 207 2.70 10.94 4.52
C ALA A 207 1.41 11.73 4.26
N LEU A 208 0.25 11.22 4.67
CA LEU A 208 -1.02 11.94 4.57
C LEU A 208 -1.05 13.19 5.45
N ILE A 209 -0.55 13.11 6.69
CA ILE A 209 -0.41 14.29 7.57
C ILE A 209 0.38 15.38 6.85
N VAL A 210 1.54 15.04 6.28
CA VAL A 210 2.38 16.01 5.56
C VAL A 210 1.66 16.56 4.34
N LYS A 211 1.06 15.68 3.51
CA LYS A 211 0.37 16.11 2.28
C LYS A 211 -0.80 17.05 2.56
N HIS A 212 -1.55 16.85 3.63
CA HIS A 212 -2.75 17.64 3.93
C HIS A 212 -2.49 18.80 4.90
N GLN A 213 -1.47 18.71 5.75
CA GLN A 213 -1.20 19.70 6.80
C GLN A 213 0.08 20.50 6.55
N ASN A 214 1.08 19.95 5.86
CA ASN A 214 2.36 20.61 5.57
C ASN A 214 2.84 20.41 4.12
N GLN A 215 2.09 20.97 3.17
CA GLN A 215 2.38 20.86 1.74
C GLN A 215 3.72 21.49 1.32
N THR A 216 4.25 22.43 2.10
CA THR A 216 5.57 23.02 1.82
C THR A 216 6.67 21.98 2.07
N GLN A 217 6.54 21.23 3.16
CA GLN A 217 7.44 20.12 3.46
C GLN A 217 7.37 19.04 2.36
N LEU A 218 6.16 18.71 1.87
CA LEU A 218 6.00 17.82 0.71
C LEU A 218 6.84 18.28 -0.50
N MET A 219 6.83 19.58 -0.85
CA MET A 219 7.63 20.09 -1.98
C MET A 219 9.14 19.98 -1.72
N THR A 220 9.59 20.21 -0.49
CA THR A 220 10.98 20.00 -0.08
C THR A 220 11.37 18.53 -0.20
N ASP A 221 10.50 17.59 0.18
CA ASP A 221 10.72 16.16 0.02
C ASP A 221 10.84 15.77 -1.45
N MET A 222 9.92 16.25 -2.30
CA MET A 222 9.97 16.01 -3.74
C MET A 222 11.28 16.53 -4.34
N LYS A 223 11.75 17.70 -3.89
CA LYS A 223 13.06 18.22 -4.30
C LYS A 223 14.19 17.26 -3.91
N SER A 224 14.28 16.87 -2.64
CA SER A 224 15.32 15.96 -2.16
C SER A 224 15.32 14.63 -2.90
N LEU A 225 14.15 14.00 -3.07
CA LEU A 225 14.04 12.73 -3.78
C LEU A 225 14.48 12.83 -5.24
N LEU A 226 14.10 13.91 -5.93
CA LEU A 226 14.41 14.05 -7.36
C LEU A 226 15.84 14.53 -7.63
N GLU A 227 16.47 15.28 -6.71
CA GLU A 227 17.85 15.78 -6.85
C GLU A 227 18.90 14.84 -6.24
N ASN A 228 18.56 14.11 -5.18
CA ASN A 228 19.51 13.28 -4.43
C ASN A 228 19.22 11.78 -4.51
N ALA A 229 18.04 11.38 -5.02
CA ALA A 229 17.55 9.99 -4.90
C ALA A 229 17.50 9.50 -3.44
N SER A 230 17.31 10.43 -2.49
CA SER A 230 17.24 10.15 -1.06
C SER A 230 16.46 11.23 -0.32
N LEU A 231 16.02 10.90 0.89
CA LEU A 231 15.38 11.81 1.82
C LEU A 231 16.10 11.75 3.18
N THR A 232 16.57 12.89 3.66
CA THR A 232 17.27 13.00 4.95
C THR A 232 16.38 13.70 5.98
N ARG A 233 15.99 13.01 7.05
CA ARG A 233 15.21 13.58 8.16
C ARG A 233 15.76 13.07 9.49
N GLY A 234 15.79 13.91 10.52
CA GLY A 234 16.25 13.51 11.86
C GLY A 234 17.68 12.93 11.87
N GLY A 235 18.54 13.37 10.94
CA GLY A 235 19.90 12.86 10.78
C GLY A 235 20.03 11.50 10.06
N VAL A 236 18.94 10.92 9.58
CA VAL A 236 18.92 9.66 8.84
C VAL A 236 18.68 9.92 7.35
N GLU A 237 19.63 9.51 6.50
CA GLU A 237 19.45 9.50 5.05
C GLU A 237 18.83 8.17 4.61
N THR A 238 17.66 8.22 3.98
CA THR A 238 16.95 7.06 3.46
C THR A 238 16.90 7.13 1.94
N PRO A 239 17.28 6.07 1.20
CA PRO A 239 17.19 6.07 -0.26
C PRO A 239 15.76 6.18 -0.73
N ILE A 240 15.58 6.74 -1.93
CA ILE A 240 14.31 6.68 -2.64
C ILE A 240 13.91 5.22 -2.80
N ASN A 241 12.75 4.87 -2.26
CA ASN A 241 12.27 3.50 -2.28
C ASN A 241 11.48 3.23 -3.56
N MET A 242 12.10 2.52 -4.50
CA MET A 242 11.53 2.19 -5.80
C MET A 242 10.76 0.86 -5.81
N SER A 243 10.46 0.28 -4.65
CA SER A 243 9.71 -0.98 -4.59
C SER A 243 8.32 -0.82 -5.22
N VAL A 244 7.90 -1.83 -5.96
CA VAL A 244 6.61 -1.88 -6.67
C VAL A 244 5.95 -3.22 -6.38
N SER A 245 4.69 -3.20 -5.99
CA SER A 245 3.93 -4.44 -5.82
C SER A 245 3.54 -5.05 -7.16
N SER A 246 3.67 -6.37 -7.24
CA SER A 246 3.18 -7.21 -8.34
C SER A 246 1.69 -7.54 -8.25
N LYS A 247 1.01 -7.16 -7.16
CA LYS A 247 -0.37 -7.57 -6.88
C LYS A 247 -1.35 -7.27 -8.00
N SER A 248 -1.25 -6.09 -8.64
CA SER A 248 -2.10 -5.73 -9.78
C SER A 248 -2.01 -6.68 -10.99
N LEU A 249 -0.88 -7.39 -11.15
CA LEU A 249 -0.69 -8.39 -12.20
C LEU A 249 -1.05 -9.80 -11.72
N GLU A 250 -1.03 -10.06 -10.41
CA GLU A 250 -1.28 -11.39 -9.85
C GLU A 250 -2.75 -11.75 -9.72
N THR A 251 -3.65 -10.78 -9.82
CA THR A 251 -5.11 -10.98 -9.91
C THR A 251 -5.43 -12.12 -10.86
N LYS A 252 -6.17 -13.12 -10.35
CA LYS A 252 -6.56 -14.29 -11.13
C LYS A 252 -7.70 -13.89 -12.05
N VAL A 253 -7.58 -14.24 -13.32
CA VAL A 253 -8.62 -14.03 -14.31
C VAL A 253 -9.03 -15.36 -14.92
N THR A 254 -10.33 -15.55 -15.12
CA THR A 254 -10.83 -16.59 -16.03
C THR A 254 -10.88 -15.99 -17.41
N ILE A 255 -10.05 -16.51 -18.32
CA ILE A 255 -9.82 -15.92 -19.64
C ILE A 255 -9.97 -16.96 -20.76
N ASP A 256 -10.59 -16.56 -21.87
CA ASP A 256 -10.74 -17.40 -23.06
C ASP A 256 -9.51 -17.30 -24.01
N ALA A 257 -9.49 -18.14 -25.04
CA ALA A 257 -8.43 -18.12 -26.05
C ALA A 257 -8.34 -16.82 -26.88
N ASN A 258 -9.39 -15.97 -26.84
CA ASN A 258 -9.42 -14.67 -27.49
C ASN A 258 -8.90 -13.54 -26.59
N GLY A 259 -8.54 -13.84 -25.33
CA GLY A 259 -8.11 -12.86 -24.35
C GLY A 259 -9.26 -12.12 -23.68
N GLN A 260 -10.49 -12.66 -23.71
CA GLN A 260 -11.66 -12.13 -23.02
C GLN A 260 -11.72 -12.70 -21.61
N VAL A 261 -11.78 -11.81 -20.62
CA VAL A 261 -11.90 -12.14 -19.21
C VAL A 261 -13.38 -12.16 -18.83
N THR A 262 -13.82 -13.25 -18.21
CA THR A 262 -15.22 -13.44 -17.76
C THR A 262 -15.34 -13.48 -16.24
N LYS A 263 -14.23 -13.76 -15.52
CA LYS A 263 -14.18 -13.70 -14.06
C LYS A 263 -12.88 -13.05 -13.58
N MET A 264 -12.94 -12.38 -12.45
CA MET A 264 -11.80 -11.80 -11.75
C MET A 264 -11.83 -12.17 -10.27
N ASP A 265 -10.75 -12.77 -9.76
CA ASP A 265 -10.63 -13.31 -8.41
C ASP A 265 -11.87 -14.12 -7.97
N GLY A 266 -12.36 -14.97 -8.88
CA GLY A 266 -13.51 -15.85 -8.68
C GLY A 266 -14.89 -15.19 -8.89
N LYS A 267 -14.95 -13.86 -9.04
CA LYS A 267 -16.21 -13.13 -9.27
C LYS A 267 -16.50 -13.02 -10.77
N ASP A 268 -17.74 -13.34 -11.16
CA ASP A 268 -18.21 -13.13 -12.52
C ASP A 268 -18.25 -11.63 -12.86
N LEU A 269 -17.87 -11.29 -14.09
CA LEU A 269 -18.04 -9.95 -14.64
C LEU A 269 -19.39 -9.87 -15.36
N ASP A 270 -20.05 -8.72 -15.27
CA ASP A 270 -21.33 -8.47 -15.96
C ASP A 270 -21.18 -8.64 -17.48
N GLU A 271 -20.02 -8.23 -18.01
CA GLU A 271 -19.65 -8.42 -19.40
C GLU A 271 -18.21 -8.92 -19.52
N ALA A 272 -17.97 -9.75 -20.55
CA ALA A 272 -16.62 -10.17 -20.89
C ALA A 272 -15.81 -9.00 -21.45
N VAL A 273 -14.61 -8.80 -20.92
CA VAL A 273 -13.75 -7.65 -21.25
C VAL A 273 -12.37 -8.13 -21.72
N SER A 274 -11.75 -7.42 -22.66
CA SER A 274 -10.44 -7.81 -23.15
C SER A 274 -9.39 -7.58 -22.06
N LEU A 275 -8.45 -8.52 -21.87
CA LEU A 275 -7.29 -8.28 -21.00
C LEU A 275 -6.47 -7.05 -21.45
N MET A 276 -6.52 -6.71 -22.74
CA MET A 276 -5.85 -5.52 -23.26
C MET A 276 -6.58 -4.20 -22.93
N ASP A 277 -7.80 -4.27 -22.41
CA ASP A 277 -8.54 -3.11 -21.89
C ASP A 277 -8.10 -2.77 -20.46
N ASN A 278 -7.44 -3.71 -19.76
CA ASN A 278 -6.74 -3.42 -18.50
C ASN A 278 -5.54 -2.47 -18.76
N PRO A 279 -5.58 -1.23 -18.24
CA PRO A 279 -4.52 -0.25 -18.49
C PRO A 279 -3.15 -0.67 -17.96
N SER A 280 -3.11 -1.29 -16.77
CA SER A 280 -1.88 -1.80 -16.15
C SER A 280 -1.20 -2.85 -17.04
N PHE A 281 -1.96 -3.83 -17.52
CA PHE A 281 -1.43 -4.88 -18.39
C PHE A 281 -1.00 -4.32 -19.75
N LYS A 282 -1.80 -3.44 -20.35
CA LYS A 282 -1.47 -2.78 -21.63
C LYS A 282 -0.17 -1.97 -21.54
N ASN A 283 0.00 -1.22 -20.45
CA ASN A 283 1.21 -0.45 -20.22
C ASN A 283 2.41 -1.33 -19.91
N ALA A 284 2.21 -2.43 -19.18
CA ALA A 284 3.25 -3.44 -18.98
C ALA A 284 3.78 -3.95 -20.32
N MET A 285 2.88 -4.33 -21.23
CA MET A 285 3.23 -4.79 -22.58
C MET A 285 4.00 -3.71 -23.37
N LYS A 286 3.55 -2.45 -23.30
CA LYS A 286 4.23 -1.31 -23.95
C LYS A 286 5.63 -1.09 -23.37
N ALA A 287 5.79 -1.09 -22.04
CA ALA A 287 7.06 -0.89 -21.35
C ALA A 287 8.04 -2.04 -21.59
N SER A 288 7.54 -3.25 -21.75
CA SER A 288 8.34 -4.39 -22.21
C SER A 288 8.73 -4.30 -23.68
N GLY A 289 8.37 -3.22 -24.39
CA GLY A 289 8.73 -2.94 -25.78
C GLY A 289 7.97 -3.78 -26.79
N ILE A 290 6.71 -4.13 -26.51
CA ILE A 290 5.85 -4.87 -27.43
C ILE A 290 4.99 -3.86 -28.20
N ALA A 291 5.10 -3.88 -29.52
CA ALA A 291 4.39 -2.96 -30.42
C ALA A 291 2.87 -3.15 -30.30
N SER A 292 2.12 -2.04 -30.28
CA SER A 292 0.68 -2.00 -30.01
C SER A 292 -0.14 -2.95 -30.88
N GLU A 293 0.20 -3.04 -32.16
CA GLU A 293 -0.46 -3.86 -33.17
C GLU A 293 -0.23 -5.36 -32.97
N GLU A 294 0.79 -5.75 -32.21
CA GLU A 294 1.13 -7.16 -31.93
C GLU A 294 0.61 -7.62 -30.56
N GLN A 295 0.28 -6.70 -29.65
CA GLN A 295 0.02 -7.02 -28.24
C GLN A 295 -1.08 -8.07 -28.07
N LEU A 296 -2.24 -7.88 -28.71
CA LEU A 296 -3.36 -8.82 -28.60
C LEU A 296 -3.01 -10.20 -29.14
N GLN A 297 -2.29 -10.29 -30.26
CA GLN A 297 -1.90 -11.59 -30.82
C GLN A 297 -0.92 -12.30 -29.88
N LYS A 298 0.06 -11.59 -29.32
CA LYS A 298 1.00 -12.16 -28.34
C LYS A 298 0.30 -12.68 -27.10
N VAL A 299 -0.74 -11.98 -26.63
CA VAL A 299 -1.58 -12.44 -25.51
C VAL A 299 -2.29 -13.73 -25.85
N LYS A 300 -2.95 -13.81 -27.02
CA LYS A 300 -3.63 -15.03 -27.47
C LYS A 300 -2.67 -16.22 -27.60
N ASP A 301 -1.48 -15.99 -28.16
CA ASP A 301 -0.44 -17.01 -28.27
C ASP A 301 0.02 -17.49 -26.89
N ALA A 302 0.20 -16.57 -25.94
CA ALA A 302 0.57 -16.88 -24.56
C ALA A 302 -0.51 -17.69 -23.83
N ILE A 303 -1.78 -17.29 -23.93
CA ILE A 303 -2.91 -18.03 -23.34
C ILE A 303 -2.97 -19.44 -23.92
N THR A 304 -2.85 -19.57 -25.24
CA THR A 304 -2.84 -20.88 -25.92
C THR A 304 -1.70 -21.76 -25.42
N ALA A 305 -0.49 -21.20 -25.22
CA ALA A 305 0.66 -21.93 -24.68
C ALA A 305 0.48 -22.35 -23.21
N LEU A 306 -0.25 -21.57 -22.42
CA LEU A 306 -0.51 -21.85 -21.00
C LEU A 306 -1.71 -22.80 -20.81
N ASN A 307 -2.63 -22.85 -21.77
CA ASN A 307 -3.80 -23.73 -21.76
C ASN A 307 -3.47 -25.16 -22.20
N THR A 308 -2.73 -25.89 -21.36
CA THR A 308 -2.28 -27.26 -21.66
C THR A 308 -3.41 -28.29 -21.75
N GLU A 309 -4.57 -28.01 -21.16
CA GLU A 309 -5.74 -28.91 -21.15
C GLU A 309 -6.72 -28.65 -22.29
N ALA A 310 -6.45 -27.63 -23.12
CA ALA A 310 -7.35 -27.17 -24.18
C ALA A 310 -8.78 -26.88 -23.69
N ALA A 311 -8.88 -26.35 -22.46
CA ALA A 311 -10.15 -25.89 -21.90
C ALA A 311 -10.66 -24.65 -22.66
N GLU A 312 -11.98 -24.40 -22.63
CA GLU A 312 -12.57 -23.21 -23.29
C GLU A 312 -12.07 -21.91 -22.64
N THR A 313 -11.95 -21.92 -21.32
CA THR A 313 -11.35 -20.86 -20.51
C THR A 313 -10.29 -21.45 -19.58
N ILE A 314 -9.35 -20.63 -19.15
CA ILE A 314 -8.36 -20.98 -18.12
C ILE A 314 -8.38 -19.95 -17.00
N GLU A 315 -8.18 -20.40 -15.76
CA GLU A 315 -7.92 -19.51 -14.63
C GLU A 315 -6.41 -19.26 -14.52
N ILE A 316 -5.99 -18.01 -14.71
CA ILE A 316 -4.57 -17.63 -14.74
C ILE A 316 -4.39 -16.17 -14.33
N SER A 317 -3.21 -15.78 -13.84
CA SER A 317 -2.89 -14.38 -13.58
C SER A 317 -2.40 -13.63 -14.82
N ALA A 318 -2.65 -12.32 -14.88
CA ALA A 318 -2.09 -11.46 -15.92
C ALA A 318 -0.55 -11.49 -15.90
N GLU A 319 0.06 -11.65 -14.72
CA GLU A 319 1.48 -11.85 -14.51
C GLU A 319 2.01 -13.04 -15.33
N LYS A 320 1.39 -14.22 -15.21
CA LYS A 320 1.82 -15.43 -15.93
C LYS A 320 1.68 -15.28 -17.44
N ILE A 321 0.65 -14.58 -17.90
CA ILE A 321 0.46 -14.25 -19.31
C ILE A 321 1.61 -13.35 -19.78
N LEU A 322 1.92 -12.27 -19.05
CA LEU A 322 3.03 -11.37 -19.38
C LEU A 322 4.38 -12.12 -19.41
N GLN A 323 4.67 -12.95 -18.41
CA GLN A 323 5.87 -13.78 -18.37
C GLN A 323 5.97 -14.69 -19.60
N GLN A 324 4.87 -15.32 -20.03
CA GLN A 324 4.85 -16.14 -21.24
C GLN A 324 5.05 -15.32 -22.52
N VAL A 325 4.44 -14.14 -22.61
CA VAL A 325 4.66 -13.21 -23.72
C VAL A 325 6.14 -12.84 -23.84
N LEU A 326 6.77 -12.49 -22.72
CA LEU A 326 8.19 -12.10 -22.70
C LEU A 326 9.11 -13.29 -23.02
N ARG A 327 8.83 -14.48 -22.48
CA ARG A 327 9.56 -15.71 -22.83
C ARG A 327 9.53 -15.97 -24.34
N THR A 328 8.37 -15.79 -24.95
CA THR A 328 8.20 -15.93 -26.41
C THR A 328 8.95 -14.85 -27.18
N LYS A 329 8.91 -13.59 -26.71
CA LYS A 329 9.61 -12.46 -27.34
C LYS A 329 11.14 -12.64 -27.35
N TYR A 330 11.71 -13.14 -26.25
CA TYR A 330 13.15 -13.29 -26.08
C TYR A 330 13.66 -14.70 -26.37
N ASP A 331 12.78 -15.61 -26.85
CA ASP A 331 13.12 -16.98 -27.21
C ASP A 331 13.86 -17.71 -26.06
N ILE A 332 13.28 -17.64 -24.85
CA ILE A 332 13.83 -18.24 -23.64
C ILE A 332 12.76 -19.02 -22.88
N SER A 333 13.05 -20.28 -22.56
CA SER A 333 12.16 -21.18 -21.80
C SER A 333 12.24 -20.95 -20.28
N ALA A 334 11.29 -21.50 -19.53
CA ALA A 334 11.31 -21.45 -18.06
C ALA A 334 12.54 -22.17 -17.50
N GLU A 335 12.87 -23.30 -18.10
CA GLU A 335 13.98 -24.17 -17.73
C GLU A 335 15.31 -23.47 -17.98
N GLN A 336 15.45 -22.75 -19.09
CA GLN A 336 16.61 -21.92 -19.38
C GLN A 336 16.78 -20.77 -18.39
N LEU A 337 15.69 -20.06 -18.03
CA LEU A 337 15.75 -19.02 -17.01
C LEU A 337 16.16 -19.60 -15.63
N ALA A 338 15.61 -20.76 -15.27
CA ALA A 338 15.98 -21.46 -14.05
C ALA A 338 17.45 -21.91 -14.07
N GLN A 339 17.94 -22.39 -15.22
CA GLN A 339 19.34 -22.77 -15.42
C GLN A 339 20.27 -21.57 -15.26
N VAL A 340 20.00 -20.44 -15.93
CA VAL A 340 20.79 -19.20 -15.77
C VAL A 340 20.81 -18.76 -14.31
N LYS A 341 19.67 -18.78 -13.62
CA LYS A 341 19.60 -18.42 -12.20
C LYS A 341 20.45 -19.36 -11.33
N SER A 342 20.39 -20.66 -11.59
CA SER A 342 21.19 -21.66 -10.87
C SER A 342 22.68 -21.50 -11.14
N ASP A 343 23.08 -21.33 -12.40
CA ASP A 343 24.47 -21.17 -12.79
C ASP A 343 25.09 -19.89 -12.23
N LEU A 344 24.34 -18.77 -12.25
CA LEU A 344 24.77 -17.54 -11.60
C LEU A 344 24.98 -17.72 -10.10
N ALA A 345 24.05 -18.40 -9.42
CA ALA A 345 24.16 -18.66 -7.98
C ALA A 345 25.33 -19.58 -7.62
N GLN A 346 25.74 -20.46 -8.55
CA GLN A 346 26.87 -21.37 -8.38
C GLN A 346 28.18 -20.85 -8.98
N ASN A 347 28.14 -19.65 -9.60
CA ASN A 347 29.25 -19.08 -10.36
C ASN A 347 29.79 -20.02 -11.47
N ASN A 348 28.89 -20.75 -12.13
CA ASN A 348 29.19 -21.58 -13.29
C ASN A 348 29.27 -20.71 -14.57
N ASP A 349 29.99 -21.20 -15.58
CA ASP A 349 30.01 -20.58 -16.90
C ASP A 349 28.62 -20.66 -17.57
N ILE A 350 28.15 -19.55 -18.12
CA ILE A 350 26.86 -19.44 -18.82
C ILE A 350 27.12 -19.11 -20.27
N GLU A 351 26.41 -19.76 -21.19
CA GLU A 351 26.45 -19.41 -22.60
C GLU A 351 26.06 -17.93 -22.79
N GLU A 352 26.91 -17.15 -23.45
CA GLU A 352 26.73 -15.70 -23.63
C GLU A 352 25.38 -15.35 -24.27
N SER A 353 24.95 -16.13 -25.27
CA SER A 353 23.65 -15.95 -25.95
C SER A 353 22.47 -16.16 -25.00
N LEU A 354 22.58 -17.12 -24.07
CA LEU A 354 21.56 -17.44 -23.10
C LEU A 354 21.48 -16.39 -22.00
N LEU A 355 22.65 -15.90 -21.56
CA LEU A 355 22.75 -14.79 -20.60
C LEU A 355 22.14 -13.51 -21.18
N GLU A 356 22.43 -13.16 -22.43
CA GLU A 356 21.86 -12.00 -23.11
C GLU A 356 20.33 -12.09 -23.20
N LYS A 357 19.79 -13.25 -23.58
CA LYS A 357 18.33 -13.48 -23.60
C LYS A 357 17.71 -13.31 -22.21
N ALA A 358 18.34 -13.87 -21.18
CA ALA A 358 17.86 -13.77 -19.80
C ALA A 358 17.90 -12.32 -19.27
N GLN A 359 18.96 -11.57 -19.60
CA GLN A 359 19.09 -10.14 -19.25
C GLN A 359 18.03 -9.30 -19.95
N ASN A 360 17.81 -9.52 -21.25
CA ASN A 360 16.79 -8.79 -22.00
C ASN A 360 15.38 -9.11 -21.50
N TYR A 361 15.10 -10.38 -21.18
CA TYR A 361 13.87 -10.80 -20.51
C TYR A 361 13.71 -10.10 -19.15
N ALA A 362 14.74 -10.12 -18.29
CA ALA A 362 14.70 -9.51 -16.97
C ALA A 362 14.47 -7.99 -17.05
N LYS A 363 15.17 -7.29 -17.96
CA LYS A 363 14.98 -5.86 -18.19
C LYS A 363 13.55 -5.52 -18.64
N ALA A 364 12.99 -6.32 -19.55
CA ALA A 364 11.63 -6.12 -20.03
C ALA A 364 10.57 -6.47 -18.97
N TRP A 365 10.85 -7.48 -18.15
CA TRP A 365 10.02 -7.85 -17.00
C TRP A 365 9.98 -6.72 -15.97
N THR A 366 11.13 -6.25 -15.50
CA THR A 366 11.21 -5.14 -14.54
C THR A 366 10.52 -3.89 -15.08
N SER A 367 10.70 -3.57 -16.37
CA SER A 367 10.04 -2.42 -17.00
C SER A 367 8.52 -2.59 -17.10
N GLY A 368 8.05 -3.77 -17.54
CA GLY A 368 6.62 -4.07 -17.67
C GLY A 368 5.94 -4.04 -16.32
N HIS A 369 6.53 -4.70 -15.34
CA HIS A 369 6.09 -4.74 -13.96
C HIS A 369 5.99 -3.35 -13.33
N SER A 370 7.03 -2.54 -13.47
CA SER A 370 7.06 -1.21 -12.89
C SER A 370 6.09 -0.22 -13.56
N LEU A 371 5.75 -0.40 -14.84
CA LEU A 371 4.71 0.44 -15.46
C LEU A 371 3.29 -0.07 -15.18
N ALA A 372 3.11 -1.36 -14.87
CA ALA A 372 1.81 -1.92 -14.55
C ALA A 372 1.15 -1.22 -13.35
N SER A 373 1.86 -1.12 -12.22
CA SER A 373 1.32 -0.43 -11.05
C SER A 373 1.46 1.10 -11.09
N ALA A 374 2.03 1.70 -12.15
CA ALA A 374 2.08 3.16 -12.32
C ALA A 374 0.73 3.75 -12.77
N GLU A 375 -0.22 2.89 -13.12
CA GLU A 375 -1.58 3.26 -13.52
C GLU A 375 -2.56 3.20 -12.35
N THR A 376 -2.28 2.39 -11.34
CA THR A 376 -3.09 2.31 -10.11
C THR A 376 -2.62 3.33 -9.08
N ASP A 377 -1.32 3.70 -9.12
CA ASP A 377 -0.69 4.57 -8.14
C ASP A 377 0.31 5.56 -8.76
N ASN A 378 0.32 6.79 -8.23
CA ASN A 378 1.36 7.76 -8.58
C ASN A 378 2.72 7.30 -8.06
N ARG A 379 3.67 7.00 -8.96
CA ARG A 379 4.96 6.40 -8.58
C ARG A 379 5.82 7.24 -7.67
N LEU A 380 5.96 8.53 -7.94
CA LEU A 380 6.76 9.41 -7.09
C LEU A 380 6.15 9.52 -5.69
N GLN A 381 4.82 9.57 -5.61
CA GLN A 381 4.09 9.60 -4.35
C GLN A 381 4.26 8.30 -3.55
N ARG A 382 4.22 7.13 -4.21
CA ARG A 382 4.50 5.83 -3.58
C ARG A 382 5.95 5.68 -3.16
N ALA A 383 6.89 6.09 -4.00
CA ALA A 383 8.29 6.06 -3.65
C ALA A 383 8.57 6.94 -2.42
N TRP A 384 7.93 8.10 -2.33
CA TRP A 384 7.97 8.96 -1.15
C TRP A 384 7.37 8.29 0.09
N GLU A 385 6.16 7.72 0.01
CA GLU A 385 5.51 6.98 1.09
C GLU A 385 6.38 5.81 1.60
N TYR A 386 6.94 5.02 0.70
CA TYR A 386 7.79 3.87 1.06
C TYR A 386 9.14 4.32 1.60
N THR A 387 9.64 5.49 1.20
CA THR A 387 10.82 6.10 1.81
C THR A 387 10.52 6.52 3.25
N ILE A 388 9.36 7.14 3.52
CA ILE A 388 8.90 7.46 4.88
C ILE A 388 8.71 6.17 5.70
N SER A 389 8.15 5.12 5.09
CA SER A 389 7.99 3.82 5.74
C SER A 389 9.34 3.23 6.14
N SER A 390 10.31 3.26 5.23
CA SER A 390 11.68 2.84 5.50
C SER A 390 12.31 3.63 6.66
N MET A 391 12.02 4.91 6.81
CA MET A 391 12.57 5.72 7.93
C MET A 391 12.20 5.17 9.30
N GLY A 392 11.09 4.45 9.48
CA GLY A 392 10.75 3.88 10.79
C GLY A 392 11.73 2.80 11.24
N GLU A 393 12.24 2.02 10.29
CA GLU A 393 13.15 0.90 10.57
C GLU A 393 14.61 1.22 10.21
N HIS A 394 14.83 2.22 9.36
CA HIS A 394 16.14 2.70 8.96
C HIS A 394 16.69 3.70 9.98
N GLY A 395 17.78 3.37 10.68
CA GLY A 395 18.32 4.19 11.75
C GLY A 395 19.82 4.41 11.67
N THR A 396 20.35 5.24 12.58
CA THR A 396 21.80 5.35 12.77
C THR A 396 22.39 4.02 13.22
N ALA A 397 23.69 3.82 13.05
CA ALA A 397 24.39 2.62 13.51
C ALA A 397 24.14 2.30 15.01
N GLU A 398 23.90 3.31 15.85
CA GLU A 398 23.60 3.13 17.27
C GLU A 398 22.17 2.64 17.51
N GLU A 399 21.19 3.22 16.81
CA GLU A 399 19.77 2.85 16.89
C GLU A 399 19.50 1.47 16.28
N LEU A 400 20.19 1.14 15.20
CA LEU A 400 20.14 -0.18 14.59
C LEU A 400 20.52 -1.26 15.61
N ALA A 401 21.42 -0.99 16.58
CA ALA A 401 21.74 -1.95 17.65
C ALA A 401 20.53 -2.38 18.50
N ASN A 402 19.51 -1.51 18.59
CA ASN A 402 18.29 -1.74 19.33
C ASN A 402 17.14 -2.28 18.45
N ASN A 403 17.31 -2.28 17.13
CA ASN A 403 16.35 -2.82 16.18
C ASN A 403 16.23 -4.35 16.33
N ASN A 404 15.02 -4.88 16.18
CA ASN A 404 14.75 -6.32 16.29
C ASN A 404 15.58 -7.17 15.32
N PHE A 405 15.87 -6.69 14.11
CA PHE A 405 16.75 -7.38 13.15
C PHE A 405 18.21 -7.49 13.61
N TYR A 406 18.70 -6.51 14.38
CA TYR A 406 20.06 -6.56 14.93
C TYR A 406 20.13 -7.36 16.21
N LYS A 407 19.14 -7.21 17.10
CA LYS A 407 18.93 -8.10 18.25
C LYS A 407 18.74 -9.56 17.80
N MET A 408 18.22 -9.78 16.59
CA MET A 408 18.14 -11.09 15.97
C MET A 408 19.52 -11.69 15.66
N MET A 409 20.45 -10.89 15.13
CA MET A 409 21.80 -11.37 14.78
C MET A 409 22.74 -11.48 16.00
N PHE A 410 22.54 -10.66 17.03
CA PHE A 410 23.54 -10.48 18.10
C PHE A 410 23.02 -10.53 19.55
N GLY A 411 21.70 -10.59 19.78
CA GLY A 411 21.11 -10.58 21.12
C GLY A 411 21.09 -11.96 21.80
N SER A 412 21.21 -12.00 23.12
CA SER A 412 21.09 -13.23 23.93
C SER A 412 19.65 -13.69 24.08
N VAL A 413 19.43 -15.01 24.17
CA VAL A 413 18.17 -15.62 24.69
C VAL A 413 18.61 -16.64 25.71
N ASP A 414 17.94 -16.68 26.86
CA ASP A 414 18.25 -17.55 28.01
C ASP A 414 18.35 -19.07 27.71
N THR A 415 18.07 -19.53 26.48
CA THR A 415 18.14 -20.95 26.10
C THR A 415 18.94 -21.27 24.83
N THR A 416 19.29 -20.29 23.98
CA THR A 416 19.99 -20.51 22.69
C THR A 416 21.36 -19.83 22.59
N ASP A 417 21.92 -19.35 23.69
CA ASP A 417 23.23 -18.67 23.72
C ASP A 417 24.27 -19.35 22.83
N LYS A 418 24.37 -20.69 22.85
CA LYS A 418 25.33 -21.53 22.10
C LYS A 418 25.36 -21.36 20.57
N LEU A 419 24.39 -20.66 19.97
CA LEU A 419 24.27 -20.50 18.51
C LEU A 419 24.41 -19.04 18.05
N SER A 420 24.61 -18.07 18.96
CA SER A 420 24.96 -16.70 18.55
C SER A 420 26.41 -16.64 18.03
N LEU A 421 26.74 -15.64 17.19
CA LEU A 421 28.14 -15.38 16.78
C LEU A 421 29.03 -15.15 18.02
N ASN A 422 28.52 -14.48 19.04
CA ASN A 422 29.24 -14.19 20.29
C ASN A 422 29.59 -15.48 21.03
N ALA A 423 28.63 -16.38 21.23
CA ALA A 423 28.89 -17.64 21.91
C ALA A 423 29.71 -18.60 21.05
N LYS A 424 29.55 -18.55 19.72
CA LYS A 424 30.40 -19.34 18.82
C LYS A 424 31.84 -18.88 18.92
N ALA A 425 32.10 -17.57 18.92
CA ALA A 425 33.43 -17.02 19.16
C ALA A 425 33.98 -17.44 20.54
N ALA A 426 33.16 -17.33 21.59
CA ALA A 426 33.54 -17.74 22.94
C ALA A 426 33.84 -19.26 23.06
N ALA A 427 33.15 -20.11 22.29
CA ALA A 427 33.37 -21.55 22.25
C ALA A 427 34.58 -21.95 21.38
N LEU A 428 34.97 -21.09 20.44
CA LEU A 428 36.09 -21.35 19.54
C LEU A 428 37.44 -20.85 20.10
N LYS A 429 37.41 -19.88 21.02
CA LYS A 429 38.61 -19.17 21.47
C LYS A 429 39.76 -20.08 21.95
N ASP A 430 39.42 -21.15 22.68
CA ASP A 430 40.40 -22.09 23.27
C ASP A 430 40.88 -23.18 22.27
N ASN A 431 40.40 -23.18 21.01
CA ASN A 431 40.70 -24.23 20.03
C ASN A 431 41.97 -23.97 19.20
N TYR A 432 42.61 -22.82 19.37
CA TYR A 432 43.74 -22.39 18.55
C TYR A 432 45.04 -22.52 19.31
N ASP A 433 46.00 -23.26 18.75
CA ASP A 433 47.36 -23.38 19.29
C ASP A 433 48.21 -22.17 18.86
N ILE A 434 47.86 -20.98 19.36
CA ILE A 434 48.51 -19.70 19.03
C ILE A 434 48.93 -19.02 20.33
N GLU A 435 50.24 -18.95 20.59
CA GLU A 435 50.78 -18.20 21.73
C GLU A 435 50.65 -16.68 21.48
N LEU A 436 49.64 -16.06 22.11
CA LEU A 436 49.48 -14.60 22.07
C LEU A 436 50.56 -13.91 22.91
N SER A 437 50.93 -12.68 22.53
CA SER A 437 51.79 -11.85 23.37
C SER A 437 51.07 -11.45 24.66
N ASP A 438 51.84 -11.12 25.72
CA ASP A 438 51.30 -10.70 27.03
C ASP A 438 50.34 -9.49 26.95
N THR A 439 50.34 -8.78 25.82
CA THR A 439 49.48 -7.62 25.54
C THR A 439 48.03 -8.03 25.26
N PHE A 440 47.80 -9.25 24.78
CA PHE A 440 46.50 -9.70 24.30
C PHE A 440 46.03 -10.96 25.00
N THR A 441 44.72 -11.13 25.04
CA THR A 441 44.08 -12.38 25.46
C THR A 441 43.17 -12.87 24.34
N GLU A 442 42.98 -14.17 24.24
CA GLU A 442 42.06 -14.79 23.26
C GLU A 442 40.65 -14.21 23.39
N GLN A 443 40.20 -14.01 24.64
CA GLN A 443 38.92 -13.36 24.94
C GLN A 443 38.88 -11.91 24.42
N GLY A 444 39.91 -11.10 24.71
CA GLY A 444 39.94 -9.71 24.27
C GLY A 444 39.96 -9.56 22.75
N ILE A 445 40.69 -10.42 22.03
CA ILE A 445 40.68 -10.44 20.56
C ILE A 445 39.32 -10.90 20.02
N SER A 446 38.71 -11.91 20.64
CA SER A 446 37.39 -12.42 20.23
C SER A 446 36.29 -11.38 20.41
N GLU A 447 36.27 -10.67 21.54
CA GLU A 447 35.34 -9.57 21.81
C GLU A 447 35.55 -8.40 20.84
N ALA A 448 36.79 -8.06 20.51
CA ALA A 448 37.11 -7.03 19.53
C ALA A 448 36.62 -7.41 18.12
N LEU A 449 36.81 -8.66 17.69
CA LEU A 449 36.32 -9.14 16.40
C LEU A 449 34.80 -9.13 16.32
N VAL A 450 34.11 -9.62 17.35
CA VAL A 450 32.65 -9.57 17.44
C VAL A 450 32.15 -8.12 17.36
N SER A 451 32.78 -7.21 18.11
CA SER A 451 32.43 -5.79 18.08
C SER A 451 32.64 -5.18 16.69
N GLN A 452 33.72 -5.55 15.99
CA GLN A 452 33.96 -5.10 14.63
C GLN A 452 32.91 -5.66 13.65
N ILE A 453 32.53 -6.94 13.77
CA ILE A 453 31.45 -7.54 12.97
C ILE A 453 30.14 -6.78 13.20
N GLN A 454 29.79 -6.48 14.45
CA GLN A 454 28.59 -5.70 14.78
C GLN A 454 28.62 -4.30 14.16
N ALA A 455 29.78 -3.61 14.22
CA ALA A 455 29.97 -2.33 13.58
C ALA A 455 29.79 -2.42 12.05
N LYS A 456 30.29 -3.49 11.43
CA LYS A 456 30.11 -3.71 9.98
C LYS A 456 28.69 -4.07 9.60
N VAL A 457 27.95 -4.87 10.38
CA VAL A 457 26.52 -5.05 10.11
C VAL A 457 25.81 -3.71 10.11
N LYS A 458 26.07 -2.84 11.10
CA LYS A 458 25.46 -1.50 11.19
C LYS A 458 25.78 -0.60 10.00
N GLN A 459 26.97 -0.77 9.42
CA GLN A 459 27.41 0.01 8.27
C GLN A 459 26.85 -0.54 6.95
N HIS A 460 26.75 -1.87 6.82
CA HIS A 460 26.48 -2.52 5.54
C HIS A 460 25.03 -3.03 5.40
N VAL A 461 24.27 -3.16 6.50
CA VAL A 461 22.91 -3.73 6.48
C VAL A 461 21.87 -2.65 6.76
N HIS A 462 20.99 -2.48 5.78
CA HIS A 462 19.89 -1.55 5.79
C HIS A 462 18.58 -2.34 5.84
N VAL A 463 17.55 -1.78 6.43
CA VAL A 463 16.22 -2.39 6.45
C VAL A 463 15.29 -1.39 5.78
N LEU A 464 14.74 -1.77 4.63
CA LEU A 464 13.88 -0.91 3.83
C LEU A 464 12.52 -1.58 3.65
N TYR A 465 11.49 -0.76 3.51
CA TYR A 465 10.18 -1.26 3.12
C TYR A 465 10.24 -1.87 1.71
N ASN A 466 9.57 -2.99 1.48
CA ASN A 466 9.40 -3.58 0.17
C ASN A 466 7.91 -3.95 0.01
N ALA A 467 7.23 -3.23 -0.88
CA ALA A 467 5.82 -3.42 -1.18
C ALA A 467 5.48 -4.81 -1.77
N ASP A 468 6.46 -5.52 -2.33
CA ASP A 468 6.29 -6.85 -2.91
C ASP A 468 6.69 -7.98 -1.96
N TYR A 469 7.20 -7.65 -0.77
CA TYR A 469 7.62 -8.65 0.20
C TYR A 469 6.44 -9.50 0.66
N GLN A 470 6.61 -10.82 0.60
CA GLN A 470 5.67 -11.82 1.07
C GLN A 470 6.37 -12.70 2.12
N ALA A 471 5.79 -12.80 3.32
CA ALA A 471 6.24 -13.74 4.34
C ALA A 471 5.29 -14.93 4.42
N GLY A 472 5.76 -16.11 3.99
CA GLY A 472 5.02 -17.36 4.03
C GLY A 472 3.78 -17.41 3.11
N ASP A 473 3.07 -18.54 3.16
CA ASP A 473 1.93 -18.85 2.26
C ASP A 473 0.55 -18.38 2.81
N ALA A 474 0.50 -17.75 3.99
CA ALA A 474 -0.77 -17.44 4.65
C ALA A 474 -1.17 -15.96 4.49
N LEU A 475 -2.33 -15.75 3.87
CA LEU A 475 -3.11 -14.52 4.01
C LEU A 475 -3.47 -14.33 5.49
N ALA A 476 -3.40 -13.10 5.98
CA ALA A 476 -3.76 -12.80 7.35
C ALA A 476 -5.22 -12.33 7.37
N ASP A 477 -6.06 -13.01 8.16
CA ASP A 477 -7.50 -12.73 8.29
C ASP A 477 -7.81 -11.47 9.12
N ASP A 478 -6.79 -10.81 9.66
CA ASP A 478 -6.87 -9.62 10.53
C ASP A 478 -6.81 -8.30 9.73
N GLY A 479 -6.97 -8.39 8.41
CA GLY A 479 -6.84 -7.25 7.50
C GLY A 479 -5.39 -6.90 7.15
N ASN A 480 -4.36 -7.53 7.72
CA ASN A 480 -2.98 -7.23 7.30
C ASN A 480 -2.83 -7.40 5.78
N SER A 481 -2.19 -6.43 5.13
CA SER A 481 -1.85 -6.51 3.71
C SER A 481 -1.22 -7.86 3.43
N ASP A 482 -1.67 -8.55 2.39
CA ASP A 482 -1.11 -9.85 1.98
C ASP A 482 0.38 -9.75 1.61
N ARG A 483 0.82 -8.54 1.24
CA ARG A 483 2.19 -8.19 0.90
C ARG A 483 2.60 -6.86 1.53
N GLY A 484 3.88 -6.55 1.44
CA GLY A 484 4.46 -5.37 2.06
C GLY A 484 5.08 -5.71 3.40
N GLY A 485 6.32 -5.32 3.57
CA GLY A 485 7.06 -5.56 4.81
C GLY A 485 8.45 -4.98 4.73
N PHE A 486 9.25 -5.25 5.75
CA PHE A 486 10.63 -4.78 5.81
C PHE A 486 11.57 -5.87 5.34
N GLN A 487 12.50 -5.50 4.48
CA GLN A 487 13.49 -6.40 3.92
C GLN A 487 14.90 -5.84 4.13
N MET A 488 15.81 -6.74 4.48
CA MET A 488 17.23 -6.44 4.56
C MET A 488 17.80 -6.11 3.17
N HIS A 489 18.63 -5.08 3.14
CA HIS A 489 19.44 -4.67 2.00
C HIS A 489 20.90 -4.63 2.43
N PHE A 490 21.79 -5.09 1.56
CA PHE A 490 23.22 -5.12 1.78
C PHE A 490 23.91 -4.11 0.87
N SER A 491 24.75 -3.25 1.45
CA SER A 491 25.72 -2.40 0.76
C SER A 491 27.09 -3.08 0.81
N PRO A 492 27.63 -3.58 -0.30
CA PRO A 492 28.97 -4.17 -0.31
C PRO A 492 30.07 -3.17 0.07
N SER A 493 29.96 -1.91 -0.36
CA SER A 493 30.93 -0.87 -0.02
C SER A 493 30.85 -0.45 1.45
N GLY A 494 29.67 -0.50 2.05
CA GLY A 494 29.39 0.09 3.36
C GLY A 494 29.39 1.62 3.33
N ASP A 495 29.57 2.22 2.15
CA ASP A 495 29.69 3.65 1.93
C ASP A 495 28.44 4.16 1.19
N GLY A 496 27.32 4.08 1.90
CA GLY A 496 26.09 4.79 1.56
C GLY A 496 25.03 3.97 0.82
N ILE A 497 23.94 4.65 0.53
CA ILE A 497 22.69 4.07 0.05
C ILE A 497 22.67 3.73 -1.46
N SER A 498 23.78 3.99 -2.16
CA SER A 498 23.85 3.96 -3.63
C SER A 498 24.08 2.57 -4.24
N ASP A 499 24.57 1.60 -3.45
CA ASP A 499 24.88 0.23 -3.88
C ASP A 499 24.06 -0.83 -3.13
N LEU A 500 22.91 -0.43 -2.57
CA LEU A 500 22.03 -1.32 -1.82
C LEU A 500 21.43 -2.41 -2.70
N THR A 501 21.55 -3.65 -2.23
CA THR A 501 20.99 -4.84 -2.88
C THR A 501 20.06 -5.59 -1.93
N PRO A 502 18.83 -5.95 -2.36
CA PRO A 502 17.90 -6.66 -1.50
C PRO A 502 18.40 -8.08 -1.19
N VAL A 503 18.23 -8.50 0.05
CA VAL A 503 18.46 -9.88 0.50
C VAL A 503 17.13 -10.62 0.41
N THR A 504 17.00 -11.45 -0.63
CA THR A 504 15.73 -12.09 -1.02
C THR A 504 15.63 -13.57 -0.63
N ASN A 505 16.72 -14.17 -0.16
CA ASN A 505 16.76 -15.59 0.15
C ASN A 505 17.88 -15.94 1.14
N LYS A 506 17.79 -17.18 1.64
CA LYS A 506 18.74 -17.78 2.58
C LYS A 506 20.19 -17.71 2.13
N GLN A 507 20.46 -17.95 0.85
CA GLN A 507 21.83 -17.98 0.34
C GLN A 507 22.44 -16.57 0.33
N GLN A 508 21.71 -15.57 -0.15
CA GLN A 508 22.13 -14.17 -0.09
C GLN A 508 22.35 -13.68 1.34
N TYR A 509 21.51 -14.10 2.28
CA TYR A 509 21.68 -13.76 3.70
C TYR A 509 23.00 -14.31 4.27
N LYS A 510 23.35 -15.56 3.91
CA LYS A 510 24.64 -16.17 4.30
C LYS A 510 25.82 -15.45 3.66
N GLU A 511 25.75 -15.18 2.36
CA GLU A 511 26.81 -14.48 1.60
C GLU A 511 27.06 -13.08 2.17
N MET A 512 25.99 -12.35 2.47
CA MET A 512 26.05 -11.06 3.17
C MET A 512 26.83 -11.18 4.48
N MET A 513 26.44 -12.10 5.36
CA MET A 513 27.10 -12.27 6.67
C MET A 513 28.56 -12.71 6.54
N GLN A 514 28.87 -13.58 5.57
CA GLN A 514 30.24 -13.99 5.29
C GLN A 514 31.10 -12.82 4.79
N SER A 515 30.55 -11.98 3.90
CA SER A 515 31.22 -10.77 3.41
C SER A 515 31.49 -9.78 4.54
N ILE A 516 30.53 -9.57 5.43
CA ILE A 516 30.67 -8.69 6.60
C ILE A 516 31.79 -9.19 7.53
N ILE A 517 31.88 -10.51 7.75
CA ILE A 517 32.95 -11.12 8.56
C ILE A 517 34.31 -10.92 7.90
N ASP A 518 34.43 -11.13 6.59
CA ASP A 518 35.68 -10.88 5.86
C ASP A 518 36.14 -9.42 6.01
N THR A 519 35.24 -8.46 5.83
CA THR A 519 35.53 -7.03 5.98
C THR A 519 35.99 -6.71 7.41
N ALA A 520 35.27 -7.21 8.42
CA ALA A 520 35.62 -7.02 9.82
C ALA A 520 37.00 -7.61 10.17
N VAL A 521 37.31 -8.80 9.66
CA VAL A 521 38.62 -9.46 9.84
C VAL A 521 39.74 -8.65 9.22
N ASN A 522 39.57 -8.17 7.98
CA ASN A 522 40.58 -7.40 7.29
C ASN A 522 40.88 -6.08 8.00
N GLU A 523 39.85 -5.33 8.37
CA GLU A 523 40.04 -4.06 9.08
C GLU A 523 40.63 -4.23 10.48
N LEU A 524 40.21 -5.25 11.24
CA LEU A 524 40.75 -5.48 12.57
C LEU A 524 42.24 -5.85 12.52
N LYS A 525 42.68 -6.57 11.48
CA LYS A 525 44.11 -6.87 11.26
C LYS A 525 44.93 -5.63 10.89
N GLU A 526 44.30 -4.64 10.27
CA GLU A 526 44.94 -3.37 9.89
C GLU A 526 44.92 -2.34 11.02
N ASN A 527 44.08 -2.53 12.04
CA ASN A 527 44.06 -1.69 13.23
C ASN A 527 45.44 -1.63 13.89
N ALA A 528 45.92 -0.42 14.20
CA ALA A 528 47.25 -0.17 14.77
C ALA A 528 47.54 -0.95 16.06
N THR A 529 46.49 -1.35 16.80
CA THR A 529 46.60 -2.20 17.99
C THR A 529 47.17 -3.59 17.64
N TYR A 530 46.76 -4.16 16.51
CA TYR A 530 47.10 -5.54 16.11
C TYR A 530 48.05 -5.60 14.91
N SER A 531 48.35 -4.46 14.27
CA SER A 531 49.07 -4.41 12.99
C SER A 531 50.48 -5.02 13.05
N GLU A 532 51.14 -4.96 14.20
CA GLU A 532 52.51 -5.45 14.37
C GLU A 532 52.59 -6.85 15.02
N ASP A 533 51.48 -7.38 15.56
CA ASP A 533 51.46 -8.67 16.25
C ASP A 533 50.99 -9.79 15.30
N VAL A 534 51.95 -10.57 14.80
CA VAL A 534 51.70 -11.68 13.85
C VAL A 534 50.79 -12.75 14.45
N ASN A 535 50.91 -13.02 15.76
CA ASN A 535 50.13 -14.06 16.42
C ASN A 535 48.68 -13.60 16.61
N ALA A 536 48.47 -12.33 17.01
CA ALA A 536 47.14 -11.74 17.06
C ALA A 536 46.47 -11.76 15.68
N LYS A 537 47.18 -11.37 14.61
CA LYS A 537 46.67 -11.44 13.22
C LYS A 537 46.32 -12.86 12.78
N SER A 538 47.13 -13.84 13.14
CA SER A 538 46.88 -15.25 12.84
C SER A 538 45.62 -15.72 13.56
N TYR A 539 45.49 -15.40 14.86
CA TYR A 539 44.31 -15.72 15.65
C TYR A 539 43.05 -15.07 15.07
N ILE A 540 43.07 -13.78 14.75
CA ILE A 540 41.95 -13.06 14.11
C ILE A 540 41.55 -13.75 12.80
N SER A 541 42.53 -14.15 11.98
CA SER A 541 42.26 -14.79 10.69
C SER A 541 41.61 -16.17 10.87
N GLN A 542 42.07 -16.95 11.85
CA GLN A 542 41.56 -18.30 12.08
C GLN A 542 40.16 -18.28 12.71
N LEU A 543 39.96 -17.44 13.73
CA LEU A 543 38.64 -17.20 14.32
C LEU A 543 37.66 -16.64 13.27
N GLY A 544 38.11 -15.69 12.46
CA GLY A 544 37.32 -15.14 11.37
C GLY A 544 36.89 -16.18 10.33
N ALA A 545 37.80 -17.07 9.93
CA ALA A 545 37.49 -18.17 9.01
C ALA A 545 36.44 -19.13 9.59
N ASP A 546 36.53 -19.47 10.88
CA ASP A 546 35.56 -20.36 11.53
C ASP A 546 34.19 -19.69 11.71
N LEU A 547 34.16 -18.40 12.05
CA LEU A 547 32.92 -17.62 12.12
C LEU A 547 32.27 -17.47 10.73
N LYS A 548 33.06 -17.23 9.68
CA LYS A 548 32.59 -17.21 8.29
C LYS A 548 32.03 -18.57 7.86
N SER A 549 32.69 -19.65 8.23
CA SER A 549 32.19 -21.01 7.97
C SER A 549 30.88 -21.25 8.70
N TYR A 550 30.75 -20.78 9.94
CA TYR A 550 29.51 -20.89 10.71
C TYR A 550 28.36 -20.07 10.10
N ALA A 551 28.62 -18.83 9.69
CA ALA A 551 27.64 -17.97 9.03
C ALA A 551 27.10 -18.56 7.71
N GLY A 552 27.90 -19.40 7.04
CA GLY A 552 27.46 -20.16 5.86
C GLY A 552 26.59 -21.40 6.17
N HIS A 553 26.49 -21.80 7.43
CA HIS A 553 25.76 -23.01 7.83
C HIS A 553 24.25 -22.75 8.00
N ASP A 554 23.43 -23.79 7.81
CA ASP A 554 21.98 -23.71 7.98
C ASP A 554 21.55 -23.46 9.44
N ASP A 555 22.38 -23.89 10.39
CA ASP A 555 22.15 -23.67 11.82
C ASP A 555 22.17 -22.19 12.18
N PHE A 556 23.01 -21.38 11.51
CA PHE A 556 23.06 -19.94 11.74
C PHE A 556 21.76 -19.29 11.28
N THR A 557 21.25 -19.63 10.10
CA THR A 557 19.94 -19.15 9.64
C THR A 557 18.82 -19.59 10.59
N THR A 558 18.82 -20.86 11.00
CA THR A 558 17.80 -21.41 11.91
C THR A 558 17.81 -20.69 13.26
N PHE A 559 19.01 -20.35 13.77
CA PHE A 559 19.15 -19.54 14.97
C PHE A 559 18.57 -18.13 14.79
N SER A 560 18.92 -17.44 13.70
CA SER A 560 18.36 -16.12 13.40
C SER A 560 16.83 -16.15 13.32
N GLN A 561 16.25 -17.17 12.67
CA GLN A 561 14.80 -17.38 12.61
C GLN A 561 14.17 -17.59 13.99
N ALA A 562 14.73 -18.48 14.81
CA ALA A 562 14.23 -18.75 16.15
C ALA A 562 14.30 -17.50 17.05
N LYS A 563 15.36 -16.70 16.90
CA LYS A 563 15.52 -15.44 17.63
C LYS A 563 14.46 -14.42 17.21
N LEU A 564 14.23 -14.26 15.91
CA LEU A 564 13.21 -13.35 15.39
C LEU A 564 11.82 -13.71 15.93
N LYS A 565 11.48 -15.01 15.92
CA LYS A 565 10.24 -15.53 16.53
C LYS A 565 10.13 -15.18 18.01
N SER A 566 11.21 -15.26 18.78
CA SER A 566 11.20 -14.92 20.21
C SER A 566 11.00 -13.44 20.50
N THR A 567 11.38 -12.56 19.58
CA THR A 567 11.26 -11.09 19.73
C THR A 567 9.95 -10.53 19.20
N ALA A 568 9.19 -11.33 18.44
CA ALA A 568 7.88 -10.97 17.91
C ALA A 568 6.83 -12.04 18.28
N PRO A 569 6.61 -12.32 19.59
CA PRO A 569 5.81 -13.45 20.06
C PRO A 569 4.33 -13.40 19.64
N GLU A 570 3.83 -12.22 19.25
CA GLU A 570 2.44 -12.04 18.81
C GLU A 570 2.22 -12.40 17.34
N SER A 571 3.28 -12.56 16.53
CA SER A 571 3.09 -12.96 15.14
C SER A 571 2.83 -14.46 15.05
N LYS A 572 1.65 -14.82 14.54
CA LYS A 572 1.17 -16.21 14.38
C LYS A 572 1.93 -17.01 13.32
N GLN A 573 2.91 -16.44 12.62
CA GLN A 573 3.61 -17.10 11.52
C GLN A 573 4.79 -17.96 11.99
N ASP A 574 4.82 -19.24 11.61
CA ASP A 574 5.95 -20.15 11.90
C ASP A 574 7.13 -19.98 10.93
N ASN A 575 6.92 -19.29 9.81
CA ASN A 575 7.89 -19.17 8.70
C ASN A 575 8.59 -17.81 8.66
N TYR A 576 9.24 -17.42 9.76
CA TYR A 576 10.04 -16.20 9.76
C TYR A 576 11.26 -16.33 8.84
N GLU A 577 11.52 -15.29 8.07
CA GLU A 577 12.74 -15.14 7.30
C GLU A 577 13.66 -14.15 8.01
N PRO A 578 14.94 -14.48 8.28
CA PRO A 578 15.82 -13.54 8.97
C PRO A 578 16.15 -12.30 8.12
N TRP A 579 15.86 -12.32 6.82
CA TRP A 579 16.07 -11.20 5.91
C TRP A 579 14.79 -10.38 5.66
N GLY A 580 13.65 -10.72 6.26
CA GLY A 580 12.45 -9.91 6.11
C GLY A 580 11.35 -10.19 7.12
N ILE A 581 10.54 -9.17 7.40
CA ILE A 581 9.41 -9.25 8.32
C ILE A 581 8.20 -8.62 7.66
N LYS A 582 7.08 -9.34 7.69
CA LYS A 582 5.78 -8.79 7.35
C LYS A 582 5.25 -8.00 8.54
N SER A 583 5.63 -6.73 8.60
CA SER A 583 5.15 -5.78 9.61
C SER A 583 5.07 -4.38 9.00
N GLY A 584 4.23 -3.55 9.59
CA GLY A 584 4.26 -2.11 9.35
C GLY A 584 5.35 -1.41 10.16
N ALA A 585 5.66 -0.16 9.79
CA ALA A 585 6.71 0.63 10.42
C ALA A 585 6.34 0.97 11.87
N ASN A 586 7.32 1.18 12.75
CA ASN A 586 7.03 1.85 14.02
C ASN A 586 6.65 3.33 13.79
N THR A 587 5.35 3.66 13.77
CA THR A 587 4.87 5.04 13.53
C THR A 587 5.52 6.08 14.45
N ARG A 588 5.80 5.76 15.71
CA ARG A 588 6.43 6.72 16.63
C ARG A 588 7.83 7.09 16.17
N ILE A 589 8.62 6.09 15.77
CA ILE A 589 9.96 6.30 15.24
C ILE A 589 9.89 7.00 13.87
N THR A 590 8.96 6.57 13.00
CA THR A 590 8.73 7.21 11.70
C THR A 590 8.43 8.70 11.88
N MET A 591 7.47 9.05 12.74
CA MET A 591 7.08 10.44 12.99
C MET A 591 8.18 11.22 13.71
N GLN A 592 8.85 10.64 14.71
CA GLN A 592 9.98 11.29 15.38
C GLN A 592 11.04 11.70 14.36
N ARG A 593 11.45 10.76 13.50
CA ARG A 593 12.47 11.03 12.48
C ARG A 593 11.96 12.02 11.46
N TYR A 594 10.78 11.78 10.91
CA TYR A 594 10.24 12.57 9.82
C TYR A 594 10.03 14.04 10.23
N PHE A 595 9.45 14.27 11.41
CA PHE A 595 9.23 15.62 11.95
C PHE A 595 10.42 16.17 12.76
N GLU A 596 11.55 15.44 12.79
CA GLU A 596 12.79 15.83 13.46
C GLU A 596 12.61 16.18 14.95
N LEU A 597 11.76 15.40 15.64
CA LEU A 597 11.45 15.62 17.04
C LEU A 597 12.63 15.19 17.94
N GLU A 598 12.91 15.98 18.98
CA GLU A 598 13.95 15.65 19.96
C GLU A 598 13.67 14.34 20.72
N ALA A 599 12.39 13.99 20.89
CA ALA A 599 11.94 12.79 21.57
C ALA A 599 10.81 12.10 20.79
N GLU A 600 10.65 10.79 21.00
CA GLU A 600 9.52 10.06 20.43
C GLU A 600 8.19 10.66 20.90
N PRO A 601 7.16 10.72 20.02
CA PRO A 601 5.82 11.12 20.40
C PRO A 601 5.32 10.38 21.65
N THR A 602 4.69 11.14 22.55
CA THR A 602 3.93 10.58 23.67
C THR A 602 2.70 9.84 23.13
N LYS A 603 2.27 8.82 23.87
CA LYS A 603 1.08 8.04 23.51
C LYS A 603 0.17 7.84 24.71
N ALA A 604 -1.14 7.93 24.47
CA ALA A 604 -2.14 7.33 25.34
C ALA A 604 -2.48 5.95 24.80
N THR A 605 -2.60 4.94 25.66
CA THR A 605 -2.96 3.57 25.27
C THR A 605 -4.34 3.22 25.78
N LEU A 606 -5.10 2.43 25.02
CA LEU A 606 -6.41 1.92 25.41
C LEU A 606 -6.34 1.16 26.74
N GLY A 607 -5.33 0.29 26.91
CA GLY A 607 -5.17 -0.52 28.13
C GLY A 607 -6.11 -1.73 28.15
N ASP A 608 -6.19 -2.40 29.30
CA ASP A 608 -7.10 -3.53 29.54
C ASP A 608 -8.55 -3.02 29.61
N THR A 609 -9.48 -3.74 28.99
CA THR A 609 -10.84 -3.26 28.63
C THR A 609 -11.93 -4.01 29.41
N ASP A 610 -12.89 -3.29 30.01
CA ASP A 610 -13.96 -3.87 30.84
C ASP A 610 -15.33 -3.96 30.11
N GLN A 611 -15.60 -3.15 29.07
CA GLN A 611 -16.94 -2.98 28.46
C GLN A 611 -17.09 -3.51 27.01
N GLY A 612 -16.01 -4.06 26.43
CA GLY A 612 -15.99 -4.63 25.10
C GLY A 612 -15.38 -3.67 24.07
N ALA A 613 -14.67 -4.23 23.07
CA ALA A 613 -13.77 -3.47 22.20
C ALA A 613 -14.39 -2.25 21.50
N THR A 614 -15.68 -2.30 21.11
CA THR A 614 -16.37 -1.21 20.39
C THR A 614 -16.60 0.04 21.25
N LEU A 615 -17.23 -0.11 22.42
CA LEU A 615 -17.55 1.02 23.29
C LEU A 615 -16.28 1.54 23.98
N ASP A 616 -15.39 0.62 24.36
CA ASP A 616 -14.10 0.97 24.94
C ASP A 616 -13.24 1.77 23.95
N SER A 617 -13.25 1.42 22.65
CA SER A 617 -12.48 2.17 21.65
C SER A 617 -13.04 3.58 21.40
N LEU A 618 -14.36 3.75 21.29
CA LEU A 618 -14.95 5.09 21.13
C LEU A 618 -14.72 5.96 22.37
N THR A 619 -14.97 5.42 23.56
CA THR A 619 -14.74 6.11 24.83
C THR A 619 -13.28 6.52 24.99
N PHE A 620 -12.35 5.63 24.65
CA PHE A 620 -10.93 5.93 24.66
C PHE A 620 -10.55 7.04 23.67
N ILE A 621 -11.08 7.01 22.45
CA ILE A 621 -10.84 8.06 21.45
C ILE A 621 -11.33 9.41 21.98
N VAL A 622 -12.58 9.50 22.46
CA VAL A 622 -13.16 10.75 22.96
C VAL A 622 -12.41 11.26 24.18
N ASN A 623 -12.14 10.42 25.20
CA ASN A 623 -11.40 10.82 26.39
C ASN A 623 -10.00 11.34 26.05
N THR A 624 -9.30 10.64 25.16
CA THR A 624 -7.95 11.06 24.76
C THR A 624 -7.99 12.40 24.04
N LEU A 625 -8.93 12.57 23.09
CA LEU A 625 -9.08 13.83 22.36
C LEU A 625 -9.53 14.99 23.27
N ARG A 626 -10.42 14.76 24.26
CA ARG A 626 -10.77 15.74 25.30
C ARG A 626 -9.53 16.22 26.05
N SER A 627 -8.67 15.29 26.46
CA SER A 627 -7.40 15.64 27.15
C SER A 627 -6.44 16.45 26.27
N MET A 628 -6.50 16.28 24.95
CA MET A 628 -5.71 17.03 23.97
C MET A 628 -6.34 18.37 23.61
N ASN A 629 -7.64 18.56 23.84
CA ASN A 629 -8.39 19.79 23.55
C ASN A 629 -8.32 20.81 24.70
N ASP A 630 -7.29 20.75 25.54
CA ASP A 630 -7.07 21.76 26.58
C ASP A 630 -7.01 23.16 25.97
N GLU A 631 -7.69 24.11 26.60
CA GLU A 631 -7.88 25.48 26.10
C GLU A 631 -8.33 25.56 24.61
N SER A 632 -9.19 24.64 24.15
CA SER A 632 -9.68 24.56 22.77
C SER A 632 -8.58 24.32 21.73
N ALA A 633 -7.48 23.67 22.09
CA ALA A 633 -6.34 23.45 21.20
C ALA A 633 -6.70 22.67 19.92
N LEU A 634 -7.53 21.63 20.01
CA LEU A 634 -7.95 20.87 18.82
C LEU A 634 -8.94 21.66 17.97
N GLU A 635 -9.90 22.34 18.58
CA GLU A 635 -10.86 23.21 17.86
C GLU A 635 -10.13 24.28 17.05
N ASN A 636 -9.12 24.93 17.65
CA ASN A 636 -8.30 25.93 16.98
C ASN A 636 -7.51 25.33 15.80
N LYS A 637 -7.02 24.09 15.92
CA LYS A 637 -6.32 23.39 14.84
C LYS A 637 -7.26 23.02 13.70
N VAL A 638 -8.46 22.51 13.99
CA VAL A 638 -9.48 22.20 12.98
C VAL A 638 -9.96 23.47 12.28
N ALA A 639 -10.15 24.56 13.03
CA ALA A 639 -10.51 25.86 12.46
C ALA A 639 -9.42 26.44 11.54
N ALA A 640 -8.13 26.17 11.85
CA ALA A 640 -7.00 26.56 11.02
C ALA A 640 -6.81 25.64 9.80
N ASN A 641 -7.17 24.37 9.92
CA ASN A 641 -7.09 23.37 8.86
C ASN A 641 -8.20 22.32 9.05
N GLU A 642 -9.23 22.37 8.21
CA GLU A 642 -10.35 21.42 8.24
C GLU A 642 -9.93 19.96 8.01
N ASN A 643 -8.74 19.74 7.40
CA ASN A 643 -8.16 18.42 7.17
C ASN A 643 -7.19 17.99 8.28
N PHE A 644 -7.16 18.71 9.41
CA PHE A 644 -6.39 18.28 10.56
C PHE A 644 -6.85 16.88 11.01
N SER A 645 -5.89 16.04 11.35
CA SER A 645 -6.13 14.64 11.71
C SER A 645 -5.11 14.19 12.74
N VAL A 646 -5.52 13.26 13.61
CA VAL A 646 -4.68 12.76 14.72
C VAL A 646 -4.29 11.30 14.44
N PRO A 647 -3.00 10.95 14.41
CA PRO A 647 -2.59 9.57 14.19
C PRO A 647 -2.98 8.64 15.36
N ILE A 648 -3.59 7.51 15.01
CA ILE A 648 -3.90 6.40 15.90
C ILE A 648 -3.25 5.11 15.37
N GLN A 649 -2.71 4.30 16.26
CA GLN A 649 -2.15 2.99 15.99
C GLN A 649 -2.97 1.94 16.73
N THR A 650 -3.42 0.90 16.05
CA THR A 650 -4.31 -0.12 16.59
C THR A 650 -3.67 -1.50 16.42
N GLY A 651 -2.70 -1.86 17.27
CA GLY A 651 -1.94 -3.13 17.20
C GLY A 651 -1.26 -3.41 15.85
N HIS A 652 -2.05 -3.88 14.87
CA HIS A 652 -1.68 -4.22 13.51
C HIS A 652 -1.87 -3.07 12.48
N HIS A 653 -2.70 -2.06 12.78
CA HIS A 653 -3.02 -0.98 11.84
C HIS A 653 -2.64 0.41 12.34
N ALA A 654 -2.69 1.40 11.44
CA ALA A 654 -2.63 2.81 11.78
C ALA A 654 -3.62 3.60 10.92
N PHE A 655 -4.34 4.52 11.58
CA PHE A 655 -5.32 5.40 10.96
C PHE A 655 -5.03 6.86 11.26
N LEU A 656 -5.73 7.72 10.54
CA LEU A 656 -5.85 9.13 10.87
C LEU A 656 -7.26 9.38 11.40
N LEU A 657 -7.34 9.78 12.67
CA LEU A 657 -8.59 10.20 13.26
C LEU A 657 -9.05 11.50 12.59
N LYS A 658 -10.27 11.48 12.05
CA LYS A 658 -10.93 12.64 11.48
C LYS A 658 -11.74 13.32 12.55
N LEU A 659 -11.43 14.58 12.79
CA LEU A 659 -12.12 15.42 13.77
C LEU A 659 -13.39 16.01 13.15
N THR A 660 -14.33 15.12 12.83
CA THR A 660 -15.64 15.46 12.26
C THR A 660 -16.45 16.32 13.24
N PRO A 661 -17.43 17.12 12.77
CA PRO A 661 -18.29 17.91 13.65
C PRO A 661 -18.95 17.07 14.75
N GLU A 662 -19.39 15.85 14.41
CA GLU A 662 -20.03 14.91 15.32
C GLU A 662 -19.05 14.45 16.41
N LEU A 663 -17.84 14.04 16.03
CA LEU A 663 -16.80 13.66 17.02
C LEU A 663 -16.35 14.87 17.85
N MET A 664 -16.20 16.04 17.23
CA MET A 664 -15.80 17.27 17.93
C MET A 664 -16.87 17.77 18.89
N SER A 665 -18.15 17.47 18.66
CA SER A 665 -19.21 17.76 19.63
C SER A 665 -18.99 17.00 20.95
N ALA A 666 -18.50 15.76 20.87
CA ALA A 666 -18.12 14.97 22.03
C ALA A 666 -16.89 15.57 22.74
N VAL A 667 -15.88 15.95 21.95
CA VAL A 667 -14.58 16.44 22.43
C VAL A 667 -14.66 17.82 23.06
N GLY A 668 -15.56 18.69 22.58
CA GLY A 668 -15.79 20.02 23.13
C GLY A 668 -16.82 20.06 24.26
N SER A 669 -17.52 18.96 24.53
CA SER A 669 -18.53 18.90 25.59
C SER A 669 -17.92 18.64 26.97
N ASP A 670 -18.45 19.34 27.99
CA ASP A 670 -18.18 19.12 29.41
C ASP A 670 -19.01 17.95 30.00
N ASP A 671 -19.98 17.43 29.24
CA ASP A 671 -20.89 16.37 29.68
C ASP A 671 -20.15 15.03 29.83
N ASP A 672 -20.70 14.13 30.66
CA ASP A 672 -20.18 12.76 30.75
C ASP A 672 -20.24 12.09 29.36
N ILE A 673 -19.27 11.24 29.03
CA ILE A 673 -19.29 10.53 27.74
C ILE A 673 -20.54 9.67 27.63
N ALA A 674 -21.02 9.09 28.73
CA ALA A 674 -22.26 8.32 28.72
C ALA A 674 -23.48 9.18 28.36
N ASP A 675 -23.53 10.43 28.85
CA ASP A 675 -24.60 11.38 28.51
C ASP A 675 -24.53 11.77 27.03
N TRP A 676 -23.32 12.07 26.52
CA TRP A 676 -23.12 12.36 25.09
C TRP A 676 -23.47 11.16 24.19
N MET A 677 -23.12 9.93 24.60
CA MET A 677 -23.47 8.73 23.86
C MET A 677 -24.99 8.52 23.84
N ALA A 678 -25.69 8.77 24.95
CA ALA A 678 -27.15 8.71 24.99
C ALA A 678 -27.80 9.78 24.11
N ASP A 679 -27.28 11.01 24.12
CA ASP A 679 -27.77 12.09 23.25
C ASP A 679 -27.50 11.82 21.76
N THR A 680 -26.40 11.14 21.44
CA THR A 680 -25.97 10.87 20.05
C THR A 680 -26.61 9.61 19.49
N PHE A 681 -26.69 8.54 20.27
CA PHE A 681 -27.09 7.21 19.81
C PHE A 681 -28.42 6.72 20.39
N GLY A 682 -28.99 7.42 21.37
CA GLY A 682 -30.21 6.99 22.08
C GLY A 682 -29.92 6.40 23.46
N ASP A 683 -30.94 6.43 24.32
CA ASP A 683 -30.88 5.77 25.64
C ASP A 683 -30.73 4.26 25.46
N GLY A 684 -29.83 3.62 26.22
CA GLY A 684 -29.66 2.16 26.15
C GLY A 684 -28.76 1.65 25.01
N TYR A 685 -27.97 2.54 24.41
CA TYR A 685 -26.98 2.26 23.35
C TYR A 685 -25.99 1.12 23.69
N ASP A 686 -25.78 0.83 24.97
CA ASP A 686 -24.83 -0.16 25.50
C ASP A 686 -25.44 -1.56 25.69
N PHE A 687 -26.74 -1.63 25.96
CA PHE A 687 -27.48 -2.88 26.14
C PHE A 687 -28.30 -3.30 24.91
N GLY A 688 -28.33 -2.47 23.87
CA GLY A 688 -29.26 -2.65 22.77
C GLY A 688 -30.72 -2.49 23.22
N ALA A 689 -30.94 -1.58 24.16
CA ALA A 689 -32.23 -1.35 24.79
C ALA A 689 -32.83 -0.05 24.25
N ASP A 690 -33.00 0.03 22.94
CA ASP A 690 -33.74 1.14 22.34
C ASP A 690 -35.25 0.90 22.42
N ASP A 691 -35.96 2.03 22.46
CA ASP A 691 -37.40 2.15 22.25
C ASP A 691 -37.70 1.84 20.77
N PHE A 692 -37.74 0.55 20.40
CA PHE A 692 -38.11 0.07 19.06
C PHE A 692 -39.53 0.53 18.64
N ASP A 693 -40.29 1.16 19.55
CA ASP A 693 -41.51 1.90 19.28
C ASP A 693 -41.32 3.05 18.27
N ASN A 694 -40.09 3.52 18.06
CA ASN A 694 -39.79 4.57 17.08
C ASN A 694 -39.67 4.07 15.63
N TYR A 695 -39.74 2.75 15.41
CA TYR A 695 -39.79 2.19 14.05
C TYR A 695 -41.13 2.45 13.39
N GLY A 696 -41.12 2.52 12.06
CA GLY A 696 -42.35 2.72 11.30
C GLY A 696 -43.36 1.60 11.55
N THR A 697 -44.63 1.95 11.37
CA THR A 697 -45.73 0.99 11.44
C THR A 697 -46.43 0.91 10.09
N GLY A 698 -47.02 -0.25 9.81
CA GLY A 698 -47.69 -0.45 8.53
C GLY A 698 -48.60 -1.68 8.52
N THR A 699 -49.22 -1.88 7.38
CA THR A 699 -50.02 -3.06 7.09
C THR A 699 -49.12 -4.28 6.85
N LYS A 700 -49.70 -5.47 7.00
CA LYS A 700 -49.03 -6.74 6.66
C LYS A 700 -48.47 -6.78 5.23
N GLU A 701 -49.15 -6.17 4.26
CA GLU A 701 -48.68 -6.13 2.87
C GLU A 701 -47.43 -5.26 2.71
N GLU A 702 -47.36 -4.14 3.43
CA GLU A 702 -46.16 -3.30 3.54
C GLU A 702 -45.02 -4.06 4.23
N MET A 703 -45.28 -4.73 5.36
CA MET A 703 -44.28 -5.55 6.07
C MET A 703 -43.69 -6.64 5.17
N LEU A 704 -44.52 -7.36 4.41
CA LEU A 704 -44.06 -8.34 3.42
C LEU A 704 -43.24 -7.71 2.31
N THR A 705 -43.56 -6.49 1.90
CA THR A 705 -42.80 -5.76 0.86
C THR A 705 -41.42 -5.39 1.38
N HIS A 706 -41.35 -4.79 2.57
CA HIS A 706 -40.08 -4.43 3.19
C HIS A 706 -39.22 -5.65 3.55
N THR A 707 -39.86 -6.75 3.97
CA THR A 707 -39.18 -8.04 4.19
C THR A 707 -38.48 -8.50 2.91
N ARG A 708 -39.14 -8.41 1.74
CA ARG A 708 -38.52 -8.75 0.45
C ARG A 708 -37.37 -7.82 0.10
N THR A 709 -37.50 -6.52 0.39
CA THR A 709 -36.43 -5.54 0.17
C THR A 709 -35.17 -5.93 0.94
N ILE A 710 -35.28 -6.20 2.25
CA ILE A 710 -34.13 -6.60 3.08
C ILE A 710 -33.55 -7.94 2.61
N LEU A 711 -34.40 -8.95 2.41
CA LEU A 711 -33.96 -10.28 1.97
C LEU A 711 -33.25 -10.24 0.61
N ALA A 712 -33.60 -9.30 -0.28
CA ALA A 712 -32.93 -9.13 -1.56
C ALA A 712 -31.47 -8.68 -1.39
N LYS A 713 -31.14 -7.96 -0.32
CA LYS A 713 -29.79 -7.48 0.02
C LYS A 713 -28.96 -8.47 0.83
N LEU A 714 -29.54 -9.54 1.38
CA LEU A 714 -28.76 -10.59 2.04
C LEU A 714 -27.75 -11.25 1.08
N PRO A 715 -26.54 -11.57 1.54
CA PRO A 715 -25.53 -12.24 0.71
C PRO A 715 -25.82 -13.74 0.56
N ASP A 716 -25.30 -14.33 -0.51
CA ASP A 716 -25.33 -15.78 -0.75
C ASP A 716 -24.17 -16.47 -0.02
N LEU A 717 -24.35 -16.77 1.27
CA LEU A 717 -23.31 -17.42 2.09
C LEU A 717 -23.15 -18.91 1.82
N THR A 718 -24.26 -19.57 1.49
CA THR A 718 -24.30 -20.96 1.03
C THR A 718 -25.26 -21.08 -0.14
N ASP A 719 -25.22 -22.21 -0.82
CA ASP A 719 -26.08 -22.52 -1.97
C ASP A 719 -27.59 -22.38 -1.64
N ASP A 720 -27.98 -22.48 -0.37
CA ASP A 720 -29.37 -22.47 0.09
C ASP A 720 -29.73 -21.43 1.15
N PHE A 721 -28.75 -20.73 1.77
CA PHE A 721 -28.99 -19.78 2.86
C PHE A 721 -30.06 -18.74 2.50
N LYS A 722 -29.81 -17.94 1.45
CA LYS A 722 -30.70 -16.84 1.07
C LYS A 722 -32.10 -17.34 0.73
N ARG A 723 -32.19 -18.50 0.05
CA ARG A 723 -33.46 -19.13 -0.30
C ARG A 723 -34.23 -19.58 0.96
N THR A 724 -33.59 -20.35 1.83
CA THR A 724 -34.19 -20.90 3.05
C THR A 724 -34.64 -19.78 3.99
N VAL A 725 -33.79 -18.78 4.22
CA VAL A 725 -34.14 -17.62 5.05
C VAL A 725 -35.28 -16.83 4.43
N SER A 726 -35.25 -16.60 3.11
CA SER A 726 -36.31 -15.83 2.45
C SER A 726 -37.68 -16.52 2.50
N GLU A 727 -37.73 -17.81 2.20
CA GLU A 727 -38.98 -18.58 2.21
C GLU A 727 -39.61 -18.59 3.61
N GLU A 728 -38.80 -18.83 4.64
CA GLU A 728 -39.28 -18.96 6.00
C GLU A 728 -39.61 -17.60 6.64
N ALA A 729 -38.81 -16.56 6.44
CA ALA A 729 -39.10 -15.21 6.95
C ALA A 729 -40.41 -14.66 6.35
N LEU A 730 -40.60 -14.77 5.04
CA LEU A 730 -41.84 -14.36 4.37
C LEU A 730 -43.04 -15.17 4.86
N ARG A 731 -42.84 -16.45 5.18
CA ARG A 731 -43.89 -17.30 5.76
C ARG A 731 -44.29 -16.79 7.15
N ARG A 732 -43.33 -16.45 8.02
CA ARG A 732 -43.60 -15.96 9.39
C ARG A 732 -44.30 -14.60 9.39
N VAL A 733 -43.78 -13.62 8.65
CA VAL A 733 -44.44 -12.32 8.44
C VAL A 733 -45.84 -12.50 7.83
N GLY A 734 -45.97 -13.49 6.93
CA GLY A 734 -47.24 -13.88 6.34
C GLY A 734 -48.25 -14.53 7.32
N LEU A 735 -47.85 -14.88 8.54
CA LEU A 735 -48.72 -15.38 9.60
C LEU A 735 -49.20 -14.31 10.57
N GLU A 736 -48.63 -13.10 10.54
CA GLU A 736 -49.08 -12.00 11.38
C GLU A 736 -50.56 -11.68 11.16
N ASP A 737 -51.24 -11.23 12.22
CA ASP A 737 -52.67 -10.96 12.16
C ASP A 737 -52.96 -9.82 11.18
N ALA A 738 -53.84 -10.08 10.21
CA ALA A 738 -54.23 -9.08 9.22
C ALA A 738 -55.22 -8.05 9.80
N ASP A 739 -55.78 -8.33 10.97
CA ASP A 739 -56.76 -7.47 11.65
C ASP A 739 -56.07 -6.41 12.55
N GLU A 740 -54.74 -6.43 12.69
CA GLU A 740 -54.00 -5.34 13.34
C GLU A 740 -53.73 -4.21 12.32
N ASP A 741 -54.31 -3.05 12.59
CA ASP A 741 -54.26 -1.88 11.69
C ASP A 741 -52.85 -1.23 11.60
N SER A 742 -51.88 -1.69 12.40
CA SER A 742 -50.57 -1.04 12.55
C SER A 742 -49.55 -1.99 13.18
N LEU A 743 -48.91 -2.83 12.36
CA LEU A 743 -47.82 -3.71 12.78
C LEU A 743 -46.52 -2.90 12.92
N ASN A 744 -45.76 -3.12 14.00
CA ASN A 744 -44.44 -2.54 14.17
C ASN A 744 -43.43 -3.22 13.23
N PHE A 745 -42.67 -2.43 12.49
CA PHE A 745 -41.71 -2.93 11.51
C PHE A 745 -40.59 -3.78 12.13
N HIS A 746 -40.05 -3.37 13.27
CA HIS A 746 -38.98 -4.10 13.94
C HIS A 746 -39.47 -5.48 14.41
N ASP A 747 -40.54 -5.50 15.21
CA ASP A 747 -41.13 -6.72 15.77
C ASP A 747 -41.54 -7.73 14.68
N VAL A 748 -42.11 -7.23 13.58
CA VAL A 748 -42.64 -8.10 12.53
C VAL A 748 -41.57 -8.48 11.52
N VAL A 749 -40.75 -7.56 11.05
CA VAL A 749 -39.81 -7.82 9.94
C VAL A 749 -38.45 -8.25 10.47
N ILE A 750 -37.83 -7.42 11.32
CA ILE A 750 -36.45 -7.63 11.76
C ILE A 750 -36.35 -8.89 12.62
N ASP A 751 -37.18 -9.01 13.66
CA ASP A 751 -37.16 -10.13 14.58
C ASP A 751 -37.44 -11.47 13.89
N ASN A 752 -38.39 -11.50 12.94
CA ASN A 752 -38.67 -12.71 12.18
C ASN A 752 -37.51 -13.11 11.26
N ILE A 753 -36.85 -12.15 10.58
CA ILE A 753 -35.66 -12.46 9.76
C ILE A 753 -34.54 -12.99 10.65
N MET A 754 -34.25 -12.32 11.78
CA MET A 754 -33.20 -12.72 12.71
C MET A 754 -33.44 -14.11 13.30
N ALA A 755 -34.66 -14.40 13.76
CA ALA A 755 -35.01 -15.71 14.29
C ALA A 755 -34.77 -16.82 13.27
N VAL A 756 -35.12 -16.59 12.01
CA VAL A 756 -34.91 -17.55 10.92
C VAL A 756 -33.42 -17.72 10.61
N MET A 757 -32.63 -16.64 10.60
CA MET A 757 -31.19 -16.71 10.40
C MET A 757 -30.50 -17.49 11.53
N ASN A 758 -30.89 -17.27 12.79
CA ASN A 758 -30.36 -18.01 13.93
C ASN A 758 -30.70 -19.50 13.86
N GLU A 759 -31.94 -19.85 13.53
CA GLU A 759 -32.34 -21.25 13.30
C GLU A 759 -31.52 -21.88 12.17
N TYR A 760 -31.34 -21.16 11.06
CA TYR A 760 -30.53 -21.62 9.94
C TYR A 760 -29.08 -21.92 10.36
N PHE A 761 -28.39 -20.98 11.02
CA PHE A 761 -27.00 -21.20 11.41
C PHE A 761 -26.85 -22.26 12.50
N HIS A 762 -27.82 -22.38 13.42
CA HIS A 762 -27.86 -23.47 14.38
C HIS A 762 -27.95 -24.82 13.68
N ASP A 763 -28.89 -24.98 12.74
CA ASP A 763 -29.07 -26.21 11.98
C ASP A 763 -27.85 -26.50 11.10
N TYR A 764 -27.30 -25.49 10.43
CA TYR A 764 -26.12 -25.63 9.58
C TYR A 764 -24.90 -26.06 10.39
N SER A 765 -24.62 -25.43 11.53
CA SER A 765 -23.50 -25.78 12.41
C SER A 765 -23.61 -27.22 12.94
N SER A 766 -24.83 -27.70 13.21
CA SER A 766 -25.08 -29.07 13.68
C SER A 766 -24.90 -30.13 12.60
N THR A 767 -25.01 -29.74 11.32
CA THR A 767 -25.01 -30.67 10.18
C THR A 767 -23.74 -30.64 9.32
N HIS A 768 -22.91 -29.58 9.42
CA HIS A 768 -21.78 -29.34 8.51
C HIS A 768 -20.44 -29.03 9.19
N SER A 769 -20.26 -29.44 10.46
CA SER A 769 -19.13 -29.03 11.32
C SER A 769 -17.71 -29.38 10.86
N GLU A 770 -17.51 -30.23 9.84
CA GLU A 770 -16.17 -30.67 9.40
C GLU A 770 -15.88 -30.42 7.89
N SER A 771 -16.84 -29.95 7.08
CA SER A 771 -16.63 -29.78 5.62
C SER A 771 -17.51 -28.71 4.95
N GLY A 772 -18.07 -27.77 5.71
CA GLY A 772 -18.97 -26.73 5.19
C GLY A 772 -18.25 -25.57 4.48
N GLN A 773 -19.03 -24.75 3.75
CA GLN A 773 -18.57 -23.49 3.13
C GLN A 773 -18.20 -22.42 4.18
N LEU A 774 -18.73 -22.52 5.41
CA LEU A 774 -18.42 -21.63 6.53
C LEU A 774 -17.34 -22.25 7.43
N THR A 775 -16.41 -21.41 7.89
CA THR A 775 -15.33 -21.83 8.80
C THR A 775 -15.85 -22.15 10.20
N VAL A 776 -15.11 -22.95 10.97
CA VAL A 776 -15.44 -23.26 12.38
C VAL A 776 -15.56 -21.98 13.22
N SER A 777 -14.71 -20.98 12.96
CA SER A 777 -14.76 -19.69 13.68
C SER A 777 -16.02 -18.89 13.36
N GLN A 778 -16.48 -18.92 12.11
CA GLN A 778 -17.74 -18.27 11.73
C GLN A 778 -18.94 -18.96 12.37
N LEU A 779 -18.91 -20.29 12.42
CA LEU A 779 -19.99 -21.08 13.04
C LEU A 779 -19.99 -20.99 14.57
N SER A 780 -18.83 -20.84 15.21
CA SER A 780 -18.77 -20.62 16.67
C SER A 780 -19.30 -19.26 17.08
N ASN A 781 -19.34 -18.30 16.14
CA ASN A 781 -19.83 -16.94 16.33
C ASN A 781 -21.09 -16.67 15.49
N SER A 782 -21.94 -17.69 15.28
CA SER A 782 -23.10 -17.62 14.38
C SER A 782 -24.06 -16.48 14.70
N ASP A 783 -24.24 -16.17 15.98
CA ASP A 783 -25.19 -15.14 16.42
C ASP A 783 -24.69 -13.74 16.04
N HIS A 784 -23.38 -13.49 16.17
CA HIS A 784 -22.75 -12.26 15.68
C HIS A 784 -22.81 -12.19 14.15
N LEU A 785 -22.51 -13.30 13.47
CA LEU A 785 -22.58 -13.38 12.02
C LEU A 785 -23.99 -13.04 11.51
N ALA A 786 -25.04 -13.64 12.10
CA ALA A 786 -26.43 -13.35 11.72
C ALA A 786 -26.78 -11.88 11.94
N SER A 787 -26.41 -11.32 13.10
CA SER A 787 -26.68 -9.93 13.45
C SER A 787 -26.02 -8.96 12.45
N ASP A 788 -24.75 -9.18 12.13
CA ASP A 788 -23.99 -8.31 11.23
C ASP A 788 -24.50 -8.37 9.80
N LEU A 789 -24.86 -9.55 9.30
CA LEU A 789 -25.45 -9.71 7.97
C LEU A 789 -26.81 -9.04 7.84
N LEU A 790 -27.62 -9.10 8.90
CA LEU A 790 -28.93 -8.46 8.93
C LEU A 790 -28.79 -6.94 8.95
N ASP A 791 -27.91 -6.39 9.79
CA ASP A 791 -27.63 -4.96 9.83
C ASP A 791 -27.14 -4.44 8.47
N ASP A 792 -26.19 -5.13 7.84
CA ASP A 792 -25.68 -4.79 6.52
C ASP A 792 -26.80 -4.75 5.46
N ALA A 793 -27.71 -5.73 5.49
CA ALA A 793 -28.85 -5.79 4.58
C ALA A 793 -29.88 -4.68 4.84
N ILE A 794 -30.10 -4.32 6.12
CA ILE A 794 -31.00 -3.24 6.51
C ILE A 794 -30.43 -1.88 6.05
N TRP A 795 -29.15 -1.60 6.31
CA TRP A 795 -28.51 -0.34 5.87
C TRP A 795 -28.52 -0.20 4.35
N GLN A 796 -28.24 -1.27 3.61
CA GLN A 796 -28.32 -1.26 2.14
C GLN A 796 -29.75 -1.11 1.59
N SER A 797 -30.76 -1.31 2.43
CA SER A 797 -32.18 -1.15 2.09
C SER A 797 -32.74 0.20 2.52
N ARG A 798 -31.96 1.03 3.22
CA ARG A 798 -32.45 2.23 3.91
C ARG A 798 -33.25 3.19 3.02
N ASP A 799 -32.74 3.50 1.83
CA ASP A 799 -33.42 4.38 0.86
C ASP A 799 -34.79 3.83 0.42
N ASP A 800 -34.92 2.50 0.34
CA ASP A 800 -36.17 1.82 -0.04
C ASP A 800 -37.14 1.67 1.15
N LEU A 801 -36.63 1.75 2.38
CA LEU A 801 -37.41 1.59 3.62
C LEU A 801 -37.95 2.93 4.13
N GLY A 802 -37.32 4.06 3.78
CA GLY A 802 -37.77 5.39 4.17
C GLY A 802 -37.88 5.54 5.69
N ASP A 803 -39.01 6.08 6.16
CA ASP A 803 -39.27 6.35 7.58
C ASP A 803 -39.51 5.09 8.44
N MET A 804 -39.35 3.88 7.88
CA MET A 804 -39.47 2.63 8.64
C MET A 804 -38.32 2.42 9.62
N ILE A 805 -37.15 3.01 9.35
CA ILE A 805 -35.97 2.94 10.21
C ILE A 805 -35.68 4.35 10.74
N PRO A 806 -35.36 4.51 12.04
CA PRO A 806 -34.94 5.79 12.60
C PRO A 806 -33.78 6.44 11.84
N ASP A 807 -33.71 7.76 11.86
CA ASP A 807 -32.58 8.54 11.32
C ASP A 807 -31.26 8.04 11.90
N GLU A 808 -30.27 7.87 11.02
CA GLU A 808 -28.99 7.31 11.42
C GLU A 808 -28.06 8.39 11.95
N ASN A 809 -27.58 8.18 13.17
CA ASN A 809 -26.46 8.94 13.70
C ASN A 809 -25.19 8.10 13.59
N THR A 810 -24.39 8.37 12.57
CA THR A 810 -23.05 7.80 12.41
C THR A 810 -21.98 8.81 12.83
N VAL A 811 -21.17 8.43 13.81
CA VAL A 811 -19.97 9.19 14.21
C VAL A 811 -18.77 8.64 13.45
N ILE A 812 -18.39 9.32 12.37
CA ILE A 812 -17.17 8.99 11.62
C ILE A 812 -15.95 9.43 12.43
N VAL A 813 -15.07 8.48 12.74
CA VAL A 813 -13.86 8.73 13.54
C VAL A 813 -12.58 8.63 12.75
N ALA A 814 -12.56 7.92 11.62
CA ALA A 814 -11.37 7.74 10.81
C ALA A 814 -11.74 7.65 9.33
N ASP A 815 -10.83 8.05 8.46
CA ASP A 815 -10.79 7.53 7.10
C ASP A 815 -9.72 6.45 7.04
N THR A 816 -9.99 5.43 6.23
CA THR A 816 -8.90 4.57 5.80
C THR A 816 -8.32 5.08 4.51
N ASN A 817 -7.02 4.99 4.46
CA ASN A 817 -6.22 4.97 3.25
C ASN A 817 -6.34 3.62 2.50
N TRP A 818 -7.32 2.76 2.84
CA TRP A 818 -7.47 1.39 2.33
C TRP A 818 -8.47 1.37 1.18
N GLY A 819 -8.04 0.92 0.01
CA GLY A 819 -8.92 0.77 -1.13
C GLY A 819 -8.18 0.26 -2.36
N ASN A 820 -8.86 -0.56 -3.16
CA ASN A 820 -8.57 -0.76 -4.57
C ASN A 820 -9.48 0.25 -5.30
N GLY A 821 -8.94 1.34 -5.85
CA GLY A 821 -9.75 2.38 -6.51
C GLY A 821 -10.41 3.37 -5.55
N ASP A 822 -11.28 4.25 -6.06
CA ASP A 822 -11.83 5.46 -5.39
C ASP A 822 -12.60 5.21 -4.09
N ASN A 823 -12.72 3.95 -3.66
CA ASN A 823 -13.27 3.43 -2.41
C ASN A 823 -12.75 4.17 -1.15
N HIS A 824 -13.25 5.39 -0.95
CA HIS A 824 -13.07 6.16 0.27
C HIS A 824 -13.83 5.45 1.38
N LYS A 825 -13.14 4.60 2.13
CA LYS A 825 -13.71 3.90 3.28
C LYS A 825 -13.54 4.74 4.53
N GLN A 826 -14.63 5.13 5.15
CA GLN A 826 -14.65 5.73 6.48
C GLN A 826 -14.95 4.66 7.52
N PHE A 827 -14.42 4.85 8.72
CA PHE A 827 -14.72 4.04 9.89
C PHE A 827 -15.40 4.92 10.92
N GLY A 828 -16.46 4.39 11.49
CA GLY A 828 -17.28 5.11 12.44
C GLY A 828 -17.99 4.19 13.39
N TYR A 829 -18.88 4.79 14.16
CA TYR A 829 -19.78 4.09 15.07
C TYR A 829 -21.20 4.46 14.71
N SER A 830 -22.05 3.45 14.53
CA SER A 830 -23.45 3.60 14.17
C SER A 830 -24.30 2.67 15.03
N VAL A 831 -25.58 3.00 15.18
CA VAL A 831 -26.54 2.17 15.90
C VAL A 831 -26.97 1.03 14.99
N SER A 832 -26.87 -0.20 15.49
CA SER A 832 -27.41 -1.39 14.84
C SER A 832 -28.93 -1.25 14.71
N PRO A 833 -29.50 -1.23 13.48
CA PRO A 833 -30.94 -1.15 13.32
C PRO A 833 -31.66 -2.40 13.83
N HIS A 834 -30.95 -3.53 13.96
CA HIS A 834 -31.51 -4.72 14.58
C HIS A 834 -31.49 -4.63 16.12
N THR A 835 -30.35 -4.30 16.71
CA THR A 835 -30.16 -4.47 18.16
C THR A 835 -30.24 -3.18 18.96
N GLY A 836 -30.20 -2.00 18.34
CA GLY A 836 -30.03 -0.72 19.06
C GLY A 836 -28.64 -0.54 19.69
N ALA A 837 -27.75 -1.53 19.58
CA ALA A 837 -26.40 -1.44 20.12
C ALA A 837 -25.47 -0.66 19.18
N VAL A 838 -24.56 0.13 19.73
CA VAL A 838 -23.52 0.80 18.95
C VAL A 838 -22.54 -0.22 18.39
N LYS A 839 -22.37 -0.20 17.06
CA LYS A 839 -21.44 -1.06 16.33
C LYS A 839 -20.34 -0.24 15.67
N PHE A 840 -19.16 -0.85 15.56
CA PHE A 840 -18.09 -0.33 14.72
C PHE A 840 -18.42 -0.65 13.26
N VAL A 841 -18.43 0.37 12.41
CA VAL A 841 -18.89 0.27 11.03
C VAL A 841 -17.87 0.83 10.05
N GLN A 842 -17.92 0.31 8.83
CA GLN A 842 -17.23 0.85 7.67
C GLN A 842 -18.28 1.44 6.72
N VAL A 843 -18.11 2.70 6.35
CA VAL A 843 -18.93 3.42 5.36
C VAL A 843 -18.13 3.56 4.06
N ASP A 844 -18.69 3.16 2.93
CA ASP A 844 -18.04 3.31 1.62
C ASP A 844 -18.31 4.68 0.97
N GLU A 845 -17.85 4.87 -0.26
CA GLU A 845 -17.95 6.15 -0.96
C GLU A 845 -19.39 6.48 -1.44
N GLN A 846 -20.24 5.45 -1.55
CA GLN A 846 -21.67 5.54 -1.84
C GLN A 846 -22.47 5.81 -0.56
N GLY A 847 -21.83 5.73 0.61
CA GLY A 847 -22.48 5.87 1.91
C GLY A 847 -23.08 4.56 2.43
N GLN A 848 -22.81 3.42 1.79
CA GLN A 848 -23.27 2.14 2.30
C GLN A 848 -22.45 1.72 3.50
N ILE A 849 -23.14 1.15 4.49
CA ILE A 849 -22.59 0.83 5.79
C ILE A 849 -22.49 -0.68 5.94
N SER A 850 -21.38 -1.13 6.51
CA SER A 850 -21.16 -2.53 6.85
C SER A 850 -20.52 -2.67 8.21
N THR A 851 -20.95 -3.66 9.00
CA THR A 851 -20.41 -3.93 10.33
C THR A 851 -18.97 -4.42 10.25
N LYS A 852 -18.18 -4.09 11.27
CA LYS A 852 -16.81 -4.59 11.46
C LYS A 852 -16.61 -5.03 12.91
N GLU A 853 -15.92 -6.15 13.08
CA GLU A 853 -15.53 -6.69 14.39
C GLU A 853 -14.47 -5.78 15.04
N ALA A 854 -14.87 -4.93 16.00
CA ALA A 854 -13.99 -3.92 16.59
C ALA A 854 -12.71 -4.50 17.23
N ASP A 855 -12.75 -5.72 17.78
CA ASP A 855 -11.62 -6.43 18.40
C ASP A 855 -10.54 -6.85 17.39
N LYS A 856 -10.88 -6.98 16.10
CA LYS A 856 -9.88 -7.14 15.03
C LYS A 856 -9.12 -5.85 14.75
N TRP A 857 -9.73 -4.70 15.04
CA TRP A 857 -9.16 -3.39 14.76
C TRP A 857 -8.47 -2.81 15.99
N PHE A 858 -9.08 -2.92 17.17
CA PHE A 858 -8.63 -2.34 18.42
C PHE A 858 -8.21 -3.43 19.41
N SER A 859 -6.99 -3.30 19.95
CA SER A 859 -6.47 -4.12 21.04
C SER A 859 -6.00 -3.26 22.22
N GLU A 860 -5.62 -3.88 23.35
CA GLU A 860 -5.06 -3.18 24.51
C GLU A 860 -3.83 -2.31 24.17
N SER A 861 -3.11 -2.69 23.11
CA SER A 861 -1.95 -1.96 22.59
C SER A 861 -2.31 -0.73 21.74
N THR A 862 -3.59 -0.54 21.43
CA THR A 862 -4.10 0.62 20.69
C THR A 862 -3.63 1.90 21.35
N SER A 863 -3.16 2.86 20.55
CA SER A 863 -2.63 4.10 21.06
C SER A 863 -2.84 5.29 20.13
N ILE A 864 -3.09 6.45 20.73
CA ILE A 864 -3.21 7.74 20.05
C ILE A 864 -1.97 8.56 20.38
N LEU A 865 -1.40 9.23 19.39
CA LEU A 865 -0.27 10.12 19.61
C LEU A 865 -0.75 11.48 20.11
N THR A 866 -0.31 11.85 21.31
CA THR A 866 -0.89 12.97 22.07
C THR A 866 -0.13 14.28 21.91
N ASP A 867 1.18 14.25 21.65
CA ASP A 867 1.95 15.48 21.42
C ASP A 867 1.89 15.89 19.95
N ILE A 868 0.77 16.50 19.56
CA ILE A 868 0.53 16.96 18.19
C ILE A 868 1.03 18.38 17.91
N SER A 869 1.48 19.11 18.94
CA SER A 869 1.91 20.50 18.83
C SER A 869 3.16 20.66 17.95
N GLN A 870 3.95 19.58 17.84
CA GLN A 870 5.23 19.58 17.13
C GLN A 870 5.11 19.26 15.63
N TYR A 871 3.92 18.89 15.13
CA TYR A 871 3.72 18.46 13.74
C TYR A 871 3.19 19.54 12.79
N SER A 872 2.71 20.67 13.32
CA SER A 872 2.00 21.73 12.56
C SER A 872 2.92 22.80 11.99
#